data_AF-A0A5A7R042-F1
#
_entry.id   AF-A0A5A7R042-F1
#
_cell.length_a   1.000
_cell.length_b   1.000
_cell.length_c   1.000
_cell.angle_alpha   90.00
_cell.angle_beta   90.00
_cell.angle_gamma   90.00
#
_symmetry.space_group_name_H-M   'P 1'
#
loop_
_entity.id
_entity.type
_entity.pdbx_description
1 polymer ?
#
loop_
_entity_poly.entity_id
_entity_poly.type
_entity_poly.pdbx_seq_one_letter_code
_entity_poly.pdbx_strand_id
1 'polypeptide(L)'
;MFRQLGEFSAMSRPPTLQQCKPQQLALQWTPDESSTHQERCGESKPPSPIQVRSGKHKMEGSSAGGGGGGGGGGGNDVELLCKTLQVEHKLFYFDLKENPRGRYLKISEKTSATRSTIIVPSNGVAWFLDLFNYYVNSDEQDVFSKELQLDTKASLLHLKLIVPICTLFLLYGNFYLFTSCFNYFVIRLQVFYFDVGENRRGRFLKISEASVSRNRSTIIVPAGSSRDEGWAAFRNILAEINEASGLFILPNQHEQNSEAPDRIVGLSDDVGAGFISSHSSQRNSTADLNVDRSSDLPPSDDMGVSKVIRADQKKFFFDLGSNNRGHFLRISEVTGSDRSSIILPLSGLKQFHEMLGHFVEITKDRIEGMTGANVRTVDPPQSICCPIKKVDMNLIHGYGEMKGFTRKRLISITVLVCLAACITAEDPYLFYEWKVTYGTISPLGVPQQGILINGQFPGPKINCTSNNNIVVNVFNHLDEPFLLTWAGIQQRKNSWQDGTPGTMCPILPGTNYTYKFQVKDQIGSYLYFPTTGLQRAAGGIGVLQVHSRDLIPVPFDRPADEFAVVLGDWYNKGHKALKSILDSGRSIGRPDGIHINGKSNKVGDVVAEPLATLEPGKTYRFRVCNAGMHVSVNFRFQGHPMTLVEMEGSHTVQNVYDSLDLHVGQCLSVLVTADQAVSDYYFVVSSRFLKKPLSAVAVVRYAGASAPAAAELPPPPPESERKGIAWSMNQFRSFRWNLTASAARPNPQGSYHYGQINITRTIKIANTRATVGGKLRFGINGVSHVNTETPLKLAEYFGVADKVFEYGLVKDDASETSQQLVVAPSVVNATFRNFVEIIFENSERSIQTWNLDGYSFFAVAIEPGKWSPEKRKNYNLLDAVSRHTIQVYPNSWAAVMTTLDNAGLWNLRSEMWERTYLGQQLYVSVLSPARSLRDEYNLPPTQQLCGIVNNLPLPAPYT
;
A
#
# COMPACT_ATOMS: atom_id res chain seq x y z
N MET A 1 18.44 38.14 -55.61
CA MET A 1 18.54 36.99 -56.55
C MET A 1 17.86 35.81 -55.88
N PHE A 2 16.89 35.08 -56.43
CA PHE A 2 15.89 35.31 -57.50
C PHE A 2 14.50 35.05 -56.83
N ARG A 3 13.41 35.80 -57.08
CA ARG A 3 12.42 35.61 -58.16
C ARG A 3 11.93 34.15 -58.29
N GLN A 4 10.63 33.83 -58.33
CA GLN A 4 9.43 34.62 -58.70
C GLN A 4 8.13 34.09 -58.05
N LEU A 5 7.18 35.02 -57.78
CA LEU A 5 5.70 34.98 -57.96
C LEU A 5 4.85 33.80 -57.42
N GLY A 6 3.56 34.01 -57.09
CA GLY A 6 2.75 35.22 -57.27
C GLY A 6 1.46 35.26 -56.42
N GLU A 7 0.76 36.38 -56.52
CA GLU A 7 -0.40 36.75 -55.69
C GLU A 7 -1.73 36.31 -56.31
N PHE A 8 -2.78 36.16 -55.48
CA PHE A 8 -4.14 36.60 -55.83
C PHE A 8 -4.90 37.00 -54.54
N SER A 9 -5.93 37.83 -54.67
CA SER A 9 -6.47 38.63 -53.56
C SER A 9 -8.01 38.74 -53.55
N ALA A 10 -8.53 39.22 -52.41
CA ALA A 10 -9.84 39.83 -52.16
C ALA A 10 -11.12 38.96 -52.04
N MET A 11 -11.71 39.09 -50.84
CA MET A 11 -13.15 39.33 -50.55
C MET A 11 -14.27 38.44 -51.15
N SER A 12 -15.04 37.82 -50.24
CA SER A 12 -16.50 38.07 -50.14
C SER A 12 -17.00 37.80 -48.70
N ARG A 13 -18.23 38.23 -48.38
CA ARG A 13 -18.89 38.10 -47.06
C ARG A 13 -20.23 37.32 -47.18
N PRO A 14 -20.87 36.90 -46.07
CA PRO A 14 -21.74 35.70 -46.06
C PRO A 14 -23.24 35.97 -46.29
N PRO A 15 -24.04 34.91 -46.49
CA PRO A 15 -25.47 34.86 -46.18
C PRO A 15 -25.77 34.09 -44.87
N THR A 16 -27.04 34.08 -44.47
CA THR A 16 -27.52 33.73 -43.11
C THR A 16 -28.43 32.50 -43.04
N LEU A 17 -28.49 31.89 -41.83
CA LEU A 17 -29.64 31.23 -41.19
C LEU A 17 -30.61 30.36 -42.04
N GLN A 18 -30.73 29.08 -41.67
CA GLN A 18 -32.00 28.37 -41.75
C GLN A 18 -32.16 27.36 -40.60
N GLN A 19 -33.39 27.12 -40.16
CA GLN A 19 -33.75 26.19 -39.07
C GLN A 19 -34.29 24.87 -39.65
N CYS A 20 -34.04 23.74 -38.97
CA CYS A 20 -34.86 22.54 -39.09
C CYS A 20 -34.95 21.73 -37.78
N LYS A 21 -36.18 21.46 -37.34
CA LYS A 21 -36.64 20.27 -36.60
C LYS A 21 -37.26 19.30 -37.64
N PRO A 22 -37.73 18.07 -37.34
CA PRO A 22 -38.05 17.41 -36.07
C PRO A 22 -37.22 16.09 -35.90
N GLN A 23 -37.51 15.02 -35.14
CA GLN A 23 -38.76 14.41 -34.62
C GLN A 23 -38.56 13.69 -33.27
N GLN A 24 -39.68 13.50 -32.56
CA GLN A 24 -39.83 12.48 -31.52
C GLN A 24 -40.34 11.19 -32.16
N LEU A 25 -39.97 10.03 -31.60
CA LEU A 25 -40.68 8.77 -31.82
C LEU A 25 -40.95 8.14 -30.46
N ALA A 26 -42.23 7.86 -30.19
CA ALA A 26 -42.68 7.14 -29.01
C ALA A 26 -43.18 5.76 -29.44
N LEU A 27 -42.83 4.73 -28.66
CA LEU A 27 -43.46 3.42 -28.73
C LEU A 27 -43.83 3.02 -27.31
N GLN A 28 -45.12 2.79 -27.10
CA GLN A 28 -45.65 2.15 -25.89
C GLN A 28 -45.38 0.65 -25.97
N TRP A 29 -45.20 0.00 -24.82
CA TRP A 29 -45.84 -1.29 -24.52
C TRP A 29 -46.10 -1.35 -23.00
N THR A 30 -47.10 -2.12 -22.59
CA THR A 30 -47.69 -2.05 -21.23
C THR A 30 -47.04 -3.00 -20.23
N PRO A 31 -46.99 -2.65 -18.93
CA PRO A 31 -46.75 -3.60 -17.85
C PRO A 31 -48.05 -4.33 -17.46
N ASP A 32 -47.93 -5.60 -17.07
CA ASP A 32 -48.97 -6.34 -16.34
C ASP A 32 -48.63 -6.40 -14.85
N GLU A 33 -49.65 -6.46 -13.99
CA GLU A 33 -49.50 -6.34 -12.52
C GLU A 33 -49.44 -7.68 -11.79
N SER A 34 -48.83 -7.68 -10.60
CA SER A 34 -49.25 -8.55 -9.49
C SER A 34 -48.82 -7.99 -8.12
N SER A 35 -49.69 -7.14 -7.54
CA SER A 35 -50.05 -7.08 -6.11
C SER A 35 -48.98 -7.52 -5.07
N THR A 36 -48.32 -6.60 -4.37
CA THR A 36 -48.69 -6.04 -3.03
C THR A 36 -48.60 -7.02 -1.84
N HIS A 37 -48.13 -6.64 -0.65
CA HIS A 37 -48.30 -5.35 0.04
C HIS A 37 -47.02 -4.74 0.64
N GLN A 38 -47.05 -3.41 0.81
CA GLN A 38 -46.13 -2.63 1.62
C GLN A 38 -46.92 -1.49 2.31
N GLU A 39 -46.84 -1.36 3.63
CA GLU A 39 -47.56 -0.31 4.37
C GLU A 39 -46.84 1.05 4.33
N ARG A 40 -47.60 2.15 4.50
CA ARG A 40 -47.15 3.53 4.24
C ARG A 40 -47.42 4.46 5.43
N CYS A 41 -46.37 5.16 5.88
CA CYS A 41 -46.43 6.39 6.69
C CYS A 41 -45.14 7.18 6.43
N GLY A 42 -45.13 8.49 6.13
CA GLY A 42 -46.22 9.42 5.79
C GLY A 42 -45.60 10.67 5.12
N GLU A 43 -46.33 11.34 4.23
CA GLU A 43 -45.77 12.41 3.38
C GLU A 43 -45.70 13.80 4.04
N SER A 44 -44.68 14.59 3.68
CA SER A 44 -44.75 16.05 3.71
C SER A 44 -44.09 16.61 2.44
N LYS A 45 -44.65 17.69 1.87
CA LYS A 45 -44.31 18.18 0.52
C LYS A 45 -43.22 19.27 0.53
N PRO A 46 -42.39 19.37 -0.53
CA PRO A 46 -41.36 20.40 -0.64
C PRO A 46 -41.95 21.78 -1.00
N PRO A 47 -41.30 22.90 -0.57
CA PRO A 47 -41.70 24.25 -0.95
C PRO A 47 -41.08 24.72 -2.28
N SER A 48 -41.89 25.41 -3.08
CA SER A 48 -41.49 26.14 -4.29
C SER A 48 -40.96 27.56 -3.94
N PRO A 49 -40.25 28.29 -4.83
CA PRO A 49 -39.37 29.38 -4.43
C PRO A 49 -40.08 30.68 -4.00
N ILE A 50 -39.39 31.43 -3.12
CA ILE A 50 -39.88 32.67 -2.50
C ILE A 50 -39.78 33.85 -3.49
N GLN A 51 -40.89 34.59 -3.66
CA GLN A 51 -40.85 35.98 -4.11
C GLN A 51 -40.84 36.95 -2.92
N VAL A 52 -40.19 38.10 -3.10
CA VAL A 52 -40.02 39.11 -2.05
C VAL A 52 -41.21 40.08 -2.01
N ARG A 53 -41.85 40.23 -0.84
CA ARG A 53 -42.45 41.51 -0.42
C ARG A 53 -42.66 41.64 1.09
N SER A 54 -42.87 42.87 1.52
CA SER A 54 -42.73 43.38 2.88
C SER A 54 -44.01 43.40 3.73
N GLY A 55 -43.87 43.30 5.06
CA GLY A 55 -44.41 44.39 5.90
C GLY A 55 -45.16 44.05 7.22
N LYS A 56 -44.54 44.49 8.33
CA LYS A 56 -45.15 45.02 9.58
C LYS A 56 -45.79 44.09 10.64
N HIS A 57 -45.49 44.50 11.87
CA HIS A 57 -46.06 44.27 13.22
C HIS A 57 -47.61 44.25 13.32
N LYS A 58 -48.25 43.85 14.44
CA LYS A 58 -47.83 43.97 15.87
C LYS A 58 -48.54 42.96 16.82
N MET A 59 -48.10 42.96 18.09
CA MET A 59 -48.76 42.49 19.34
C MET A 59 -50.20 43.05 19.52
N GLU A 60 -51.02 42.75 20.55
CA GLU A 60 -50.92 42.12 21.90
C GLU A 60 -52.14 41.14 22.11
N GLY A 61 -52.33 40.30 23.14
CA GLY A 61 -51.62 39.95 24.40
C GLY A 61 -52.53 39.17 25.41
N SER A 62 -51.98 38.75 26.58
CA SER A 62 -52.67 38.23 27.81
C SER A 62 -53.38 36.84 27.80
N SER A 63 -53.53 36.08 28.91
CA SER A 63 -52.73 35.95 30.16
C SER A 63 -53.23 34.79 31.08
N ALA A 64 -52.33 33.88 31.50
CA ALA A 64 -52.41 32.95 32.67
C ALA A 64 -53.58 31.91 32.77
N GLY A 65 -53.41 30.75 33.41
CA GLY A 65 -52.20 30.12 33.96
C GLY A 65 -52.46 28.86 34.81
N GLY A 66 -51.47 27.95 34.89
CA GLY A 66 -51.49 26.73 35.72
C GLY A 66 -51.88 25.45 34.97
N GLY A 67 -51.17 24.31 35.13
CA GLY A 67 -49.93 24.09 35.88
C GLY A 67 -49.44 22.63 35.79
N GLY A 68 -48.17 22.38 36.14
CA GLY A 68 -47.58 21.04 36.23
C GLY A 68 -47.13 20.42 34.89
N GLY A 69 -45.85 20.21 34.59
CA GLY A 69 -44.64 20.53 35.36
C GLY A 69 -43.57 19.43 35.28
N GLY A 70 -43.09 19.11 34.08
CA GLY A 70 -42.11 18.02 33.87
C GLY A 70 -41.37 18.09 32.52
N GLY A 71 -41.25 19.28 31.93
CA GLY A 71 -40.66 19.44 30.60
C GLY A 71 -39.12 19.46 30.64
N GLY A 72 -38.48 18.52 29.96
CA GLY A 72 -37.07 18.65 29.59
C GLY A 72 -36.91 19.82 28.60
N GLY A 73 -36.12 20.83 28.97
CA GLY A 73 -35.96 22.05 28.16
C GLY A 73 -35.37 21.75 26.78
N GLY A 74 -36.07 22.15 25.73
CA GLY A 74 -35.68 21.88 24.35
C GLY A 74 -34.42 22.66 23.93
N GLY A 75 -33.40 21.93 23.48
CA GLY A 75 -32.43 22.46 22.52
C GLY A 75 -33.00 22.39 21.10
N ASN A 76 -32.53 23.27 20.21
CA ASN A 76 -32.84 23.19 18.78
C ASN A 76 -32.04 22.06 18.12
N ASP A 77 -32.43 20.82 18.43
CA ASP A 77 -31.84 19.59 17.91
C ASP A 77 -32.39 19.32 16.49
N VAL A 78 -31.60 19.63 15.46
CA VAL A 78 -31.95 19.35 14.06
C VAL A 78 -31.72 17.86 13.78
N GLU A 79 -32.74 17.15 13.32
CA GLU A 79 -32.61 15.76 12.86
C GLU A 79 -32.06 15.74 11.43
N LEU A 80 -30.93 15.07 11.23
CA LEU A 80 -30.24 14.98 9.94
C LEU A 80 -30.57 13.69 9.18
N LEU A 81 -30.75 12.59 9.92
CA LEU A 81 -31.10 11.28 9.38
C LEU A 81 -31.68 10.40 10.50
N CYS A 82 -32.78 9.71 10.23
CA CYS A 82 -33.29 8.62 11.06
C CYS A 82 -33.23 7.30 10.26
N LYS A 83 -32.79 6.22 10.91
CA LYS A 83 -32.94 4.84 10.42
C LYS A 83 -33.45 3.94 11.55
N THR A 84 -34.19 2.90 11.18
CA THR A 84 -34.74 1.91 12.12
C THR A 84 -34.19 0.53 11.78
N LEU A 85 -33.84 -0.24 12.81
CA LEU A 85 -33.40 -1.64 12.71
C LEU A 85 -34.27 -2.49 13.65
N GLN A 86 -34.90 -3.54 13.14
CA GLN A 86 -35.54 -4.55 13.97
C GLN A 86 -34.59 -5.73 14.18
N VAL A 87 -34.42 -6.15 15.43
CA VAL A 87 -33.71 -7.38 15.82
C VAL A 87 -34.67 -8.17 16.68
N GLU A 88 -35.09 -9.34 16.21
CA GLU A 88 -36.09 -10.18 16.86
C GLU A 88 -37.37 -9.39 17.23
N HIS A 89 -37.66 -9.28 18.53
CA HIS A 89 -38.80 -8.59 19.14
C HIS A 89 -38.46 -7.17 19.64
N LYS A 90 -37.28 -6.64 19.28
CA LYS A 90 -36.79 -5.32 19.66
C LYS A 90 -36.65 -4.40 18.45
N LEU A 91 -36.98 -3.12 18.64
CA LEU A 91 -36.91 -2.11 17.59
C LEU A 91 -35.93 -1.00 18.00
N PHE A 92 -34.85 -0.84 17.24
CA PHE A 92 -33.81 0.16 17.48
C PHE A 92 -33.96 1.32 16.49
N TYR A 93 -34.00 2.55 17.01
CA TYR A 93 -34.02 3.78 16.21
C TYR A 93 -32.68 4.49 16.34
N PHE A 94 -32.11 4.90 15.22
CA PHE A 94 -30.83 5.60 15.10
C PHE A 94 -31.10 7.00 14.54
N ASP A 95 -31.20 7.99 15.42
CA ASP A 95 -31.41 9.38 15.04
C ASP A 95 -30.05 10.13 15.06
N LEU A 96 -29.50 10.46 13.89
CA LEU A 96 -28.36 11.39 13.78
C LEU A 96 -28.90 12.82 13.90
N LYS A 97 -28.42 13.56 14.90
CA LYS A 97 -28.88 14.91 15.20
C LYS A 97 -27.73 15.89 15.35
N GLU A 98 -28.01 17.17 15.13
CA GLU A 98 -27.07 18.28 15.21
C GLU A 98 -27.67 19.40 16.06
N ASN A 99 -26.90 19.88 17.04
CA ASN A 99 -27.29 21.01 17.88
C ASN A 99 -26.06 21.91 18.16
N PRO A 100 -26.19 23.03 18.89
CA PRO A 100 -25.09 23.98 19.09
C PRO A 100 -23.83 23.43 19.80
N ARG A 101 -23.84 22.19 20.31
CA ARG A 101 -22.66 21.50 20.87
C ARG A 101 -21.98 20.54 19.87
N GLY A 102 -22.59 20.26 18.72
CA GLY A 102 -22.07 19.37 17.68
C GLY A 102 -23.10 18.32 17.22
N ARG A 103 -22.61 17.32 16.48
CA ARG A 103 -23.41 16.16 16.03
C ARG A 103 -23.31 14.99 17.02
N TYR A 104 -24.39 14.22 17.13
CA TYR A 104 -24.45 13.01 17.92
C TYR A 104 -25.44 12.02 17.32
N LEU A 105 -25.20 10.73 17.57
CA LEU A 105 -26.08 9.63 17.19
C LEU A 105 -26.87 9.19 18.42
N LYS A 106 -28.18 9.39 18.40
CA LYS A 106 -29.11 8.94 19.44
C LYS A 106 -29.63 7.56 19.07
N ILE A 107 -29.31 6.55 19.88
CA ILE A 107 -29.73 5.17 19.67
C ILE A 107 -30.78 4.82 20.71
N SER A 108 -32.02 4.60 20.27
CA SER A 108 -33.16 4.26 21.13
C SER A 108 -33.55 2.80 20.96
N GLU A 109 -33.52 2.01 22.03
CA GLU A 109 -34.17 0.68 22.06
C GLU A 109 -35.64 0.86 22.48
N LYS A 110 -36.57 0.29 21.72
CA LYS A 110 -37.99 0.17 22.09
C LYS A 110 -38.36 -1.30 22.24
N THR A 111 -38.88 -1.65 23.42
CA THR A 111 -39.55 -2.91 23.71
C THR A 111 -41.06 -2.72 23.73
N SER A 112 -41.83 -3.77 24.01
CA SER A 112 -43.28 -3.67 24.22
C SER A 112 -43.70 -2.90 25.48
N ALA A 113 -42.80 -2.69 26.44
CA ALA A 113 -43.10 -2.05 27.73
C ALA A 113 -42.26 -0.80 28.04
N THR A 114 -41.08 -0.64 27.44
CA THR A 114 -40.11 0.43 27.77
C THR A 114 -39.40 0.98 26.54
N ARG A 115 -38.90 2.22 26.65
CA ARG A 115 -37.95 2.82 25.69
C ARG A 115 -36.68 3.24 26.44
N SER A 116 -35.57 2.57 26.15
CA SER A 116 -34.22 2.95 26.60
C SER A 116 -33.52 3.78 25.51
N THR A 117 -32.54 4.60 25.87
CA THR A 117 -31.80 5.41 24.89
C THR A 117 -30.39 5.76 25.38
N ILE A 118 -29.42 5.69 24.47
CA ILE A 118 -28.07 6.24 24.62
C ILE A 118 -27.80 7.31 23.55
N ILE A 119 -26.91 8.25 23.82
CA ILE A 119 -26.57 9.39 22.95
C ILE A 119 -25.05 9.44 22.80
N VAL A 120 -24.55 8.97 21.66
CA VAL A 120 -23.12 8.86 21.34
C VAL A 120 -22.67 10.13 20.58
N PRO A 121 -21.73 10.93 21.10
CA PRO A 121 -21.18 12.07 20.36
C PRO A 121 -20.51 11.61 19.05
N SER A 122 -20.52 12.43 17.99
CA SER A 122 -20.06 11.99 16.65
C SER A 122 -18.60 11.50 16.62
N ASN A 123 -17.74 12.08 17.46
CA ASN A 123 -16.34 11.65 17.62
C ASN A 123 -16.20 10.25 18.26
N GLY A 124 -17.23 9.77 18.97
CA GLY A 124 -17.29 8.44 19.59
C GLY A 124 -17.87 7.35 18.70
N VAL A 125 -18.61 7.69 17.62
CA VAL A 125 -19.28 6.71 16.76
C VAL A 125 -18.28 5.82 16.01
N ALA A 126 -17.10 6.34 15.64
CA ALA A 126 -16.01 5.54 15.06
C ALA A 126 -15.50 4.47 16.04
N TRP A 127 -15.26 4.84 17.30
CA TRP A 127 -14.81 3.91 18.35
C TRP A 127 -15.85 2.83 18.65
N PHE A 128 -17.14 3.17 18.54
CA PHE A 128 -18.21 2.17 18.57
C PHE A 128 -18.05 1.18 17.40
N LEU A 129 -17.91 1.67 16.16
CA LEU A 129 -17.73 0.81 14.98
C LEU A 129 -16.51 -0.12 15.12
N ASP A 130 -15.37 0.39 15.61
CA ASP A 130 -14.15 -0.39 15.84
C ASP A 130 -14.34 -1.46 16.94
N LEU A 131 -15.11 -1.16 17.99
CA LEU A 131 -15.42 -2.13 19.05
C LEU A 131 -16.47 -3.17 18.60
N PHE A 132 -17.43 -2.78 17.76
CA PHE A 132 -18.35 -3.71 17.11
C PHE A 132 -17.60 -4.63 16.13
N ASN A 133 -16.60 -4.13 15.39
CA ASN A 133 -15.71 -4.98 14.58
C ASN A 133 -15.02 -6.08 15.40
N TYR A 134 -14.58 -5.79 16.64
CA TYR A 134 -14.00 -6.82 17.51
C TYR A 134 -15.00 -7.96 17.81
N TYR A 135 -16.25 -7.63 18.12
CA TYR A 135 -17.27 -8.62 18.49
C TYR A 135 -17.87 -9.34 17.27
N VAL A 136 -17.94 -8.70 16.09
CA VAL A 136 -18.46 -9.31 14.84
C VAL A 136 -17.46 -10.28 14.20
N ASN A 137 -16.15 -10.06 14.37
CA ASN A 137 -15.10 -10.90 13.79
C ASN A 137 -14.52 -11.92 14.79
N SER A 138 -15.31 -12.34 15.78
CA SER A 138 -14.97 -13.39 16.76
C SER A 138 -16.11 -14.40 16.83
N ASP A 139 -15.82 -15.71 16.78
CA ASP A 139 -16.87 -16.75 16.86
C ASP A 139 -17.56 -16.74 18.23
N GLU A 140 -18.86 -17.07 18.28
CA GLU A 140 -19.69 -16.88 19.50
C GLU A 140 -19.17 -17.63 20.74
N GLN A 141 -18.57 -18.82 20.56
CA GLN A 141 -17.92 -19.58 21.64
C GLN A 141 -16.56 -18.99 22.06
N ASP A 142 -15.90 -18.29 21.15
CA ASP A 142 -14.58 -17.67 21.33
C ASP A 142 -14.69 -16.30 22.02
N VAL A 143 -15.87 -15.66 21.94
CA VAL A 143 -16.21 -14.40 22.60
C VAL A 143 -16.33 -14.54 24.13
N PHE A 144 -16.91 -15.64 24.62
CA PHE A 144 -17.07 -15.90 26.07
C PHE A 144 -15.86 -16.63 26.70
N SER A 145 -15.07 -17.36 25.94
CA SER A 145 -13.90 -18.10 26.45
C SER A 145 -12.62 -17.27 26.56
N LYS A 146 -12.62 -16.02 26.06
CA LYS A 146 -11.49 -15.07 26.17
C LYS A 146 -11.40 -14.31 27.49
N GLU A 147 -11.88 -14.91 28.59
CA GLU A 147 -11.44 -14.45 29.92
C GLU A 147 -10.00 -14.90 30.19
N LEU A 148 -9.20 -13.95 30.68
CA LEU A 148 -7.82 -14.14 31.16
C LEU A 148 -6.71 -14.51 30.16
N GLN A 149 -6.69 -13.91 28.96
CA GLN A 149 -5.42 -13.62 28.26
C GLN A 149 -5.21 -12.12 27.97
N LEU A 150 -4.46 -11.48 28.86
CA LEU A 150 -3.89 -10.15 28.66
C LEU A 150 -2.60 -10.27 27.83
N ASP A 151 -2.62 -9.76 26.59
CA ASP A 151 -1.44 -9.74 25.71
C ASP A 151 -0.34 -8.83 26.29
N THR A 152 0.58 -9.45 27.02
CA THR A 152 1.55 -8.77 27.88
C THR A 152 2.70 -8.14 27.11
N LYS A 153 2.87 -8.46 25.81
CA LYS A 153 4.06 -8.09 25.03
C LYS A 153 4.15 -6.59 24.72
N ALA A 154 3.02 -5.89 24.61
CA ALA A 154 3.02 -4.44 24.39
C ALA A 154 3.46 -3.64 25.64
N SER A 155 3.02 -4.08 26.83
CA SER A 155 3.31 -3.40 28.11
C SER A 155 4.74 -3.61 28.58
N LEU A 156 5.32 -4.79 28.32
CA LEU A 156 6.67 -5.15 28.75
C LEU A 156 7.75 -4.15 28.32
N LEU A 157 7.65 -3.61 27.09
CA LEU A 157 8.65 -2.70 26.55
C LEU A 157 8.61 -1.30 27.18
N HIS A 158 7.45 -0.85 27.66
CA HIS A 158 7.32 0.44 28.34
C HIS A 158 7.87 0.40 29.77
N LEU A 159 7.69 -0.72 30.49
CA LEU A 159 8.22 -0.87 31.85
C LEU A 159 9.75 -1.05 31.88
N LYS A 160 10.32 -1.89 31.00
CA LYS A 160 11.78 -2.18 30.99
C LYS A 160 12.67 -0.93 30.79
N LEU A 161 12.14 0.17 30.25
CA LEU A 161 12.83 1.46 30.15
C LEU A 161 12.58 2.42 31.31
N ILE A 162 11.36 2.43 31.88
CA ILE A 162 11.00 3.35 32.97
C ILE A 162 11.65 2.93 34.30
N VAL A 163 11.68 1.62 34.58
CA VAL A 163 12.04 1.09 35.91
C VAL A 163 13.50 1.38 36.29
N PRO A 164 14.52 1.17 35.43
CA PRO A 164 15.91 1.50 35.78
C PRO A 164 16.11 3.00 36.00
N ILE A 165 15.44 3.84 35.19
CA ILE A 165 15.58 5.31 35.23
C ILE A 165 14.94 5.88 36.51
N CYS A 166 13.73 5.44 36.86
CA CYS A 166 13.11 5.81 38.14
C CYS A 166 13.94 5.31 39.34
N THR A 167 14.53 4.12 39.26
CA THR A 167 15.37 3.56 40.32
C THR A 167 16.63 4.39 40.55
N LEU A 168 17.31 4.81 39.48
CA LEU A 168 18.40 5.80 39.53
C LEU A 168 17.95 7.13 40.17
N PHE A 169 16.79 7.65 39.77
CA PHE A 169 16.29 8.97 40.18
C PHE A 169 16.04 9.11 41.69
N LEU A 170 15.72 8.02 42.41
CA LEU A 170 15.58 8.04 43.87
C LEU A 170 16.47 7.03 44.63
N LEU A 171 17.58 6.60 44.03
CA LEU A 171 18.75 6.08 44.76
C LEU A 171 19.72 7.20 45.15
N TYR A 172 19.96 8.16 44.26
CA TYR A 172 20.89 9.28 44.48
C TYR A 172 20.19 10.48 45.12
N GLY A 173 19.85 10.36 46.41
CA GLY A 173 19.09 11.34 47.18
C GLY A 173 19.85 12.65 47.51
N ASN A 174 20.20 13.46 46.51
CA ASN A 174 20.76 14.81 46.71
C ASN A 174 20.12 15.84 45.74
N PHE A 175 19.15 16.59 46.25
CA PHE A 175 18.01 17.12 45.47
C PHE A 175 18.24 18.43 44.68
N TYR A 176 19.48 18.92 44.58
CA TYR A 176 19.76 20.32 44.19
C TYR A 176 20.60 20.54 42.92
N LEU A 177 21.08 19.49 42.25
CA LEU A 177 22.09 19.62 41.17
C LEU A 177 21.70 19.05 39.80
N PHE A 178 20.51 18.46 39.63
CA PHE A 178 20.07 17.84 38.36
C PHE A 178 18.88 18.52 37.66
N THR A 179 18.15 19.40 38.36
CA THR A 179 16.92 20.07 37.88
C THR A 179 17.15 21.13 36.78
N SER A 180 18.41 21.33 36.36
CA SER A 180 18.82 22.34 35.37
C SER A 180 19.15 21.78 33.99
N CYS A 181 19.09 20.45 33.77
CA CYS A 181 19.51 19.85 32.48
C CYS A 181 18.45 19.00 31.77
N PHE A 182 17.67 18.15 32.45
CA PHE A 182 16.70 17.26 31.80
C PHE A 182 15.41 17.08 32.62
N ASN A 183 14.37 17.84 32.29
CA ASN A 183 13.04 17.76 32.92
C ASN A 183 11.98 17.03 32.06
N TYR A 184 12.39 16.42 30.94
CA TYR A 184 11.52 15.61 30.09
C TYR A 184 12.29 14.47 29.39
N PHE A 185 11.56 13.41 29.04
CA PHE A 185 12.06 12.29 28.22
C PHE A 185 11.10 12.02 27.05
N VAL A 186 11.62 11.48 25.95
CA VAL A 186 10.85 11.22 24.72
C VAL A 186 10.85 9.73 24.42
N ILE A 187 9.66 9.13 24.31
CA ILE A 187 9.47 7.70 24.00
C ILE A 187 8.35 7.60 22.96
N ARG A 188 8.59 6.92 21.83
CA ARG A 188 7.60 6.73 20.74
C ARG A 188 6.82 8.01 20.35
N LEU A 189 7.54 9.11 20.15
CA LEU A 189 7.01 10.45 19.80
C LEU A 189 6.12 11.14 20.87
N GLN A 190 5.92 10.52 22.04
CA GLN A 190 5.29 11.16 23.21
C GLN A 190 6.37 11.76 24.12
N VAL A 191 6.10 12.95 24.67
CA VAL A 191 7.03 13.66 25.58
C VAL A 191 6.50 13.60 27.00
N PHE A 192 7.25 12.98 27.91
CA PHE A 192 6.90 12.83 29.32
C PHE A 192 7.67 13.85 30.17
N TYR A 193 6.94 14.72 30.86
CA TYR A 193 7.44 15.74 31.77
C TYR A 193 7.29 15.26 33.22
N PHE A 194 8.30 15.54 34.05
CA PHE A 194 8.35 15.12 35.45
C PHE A 194 8.51 16.36 36.35
N ASP A 195 7.39 16.82 36.92
CA ASP A 195 7.36 17.97 37.84
C ASP A 195 7.24 17.47 39.29
N VAL A 196 8.06 17.98 40.22
CA VAL A 196 7.79 17.84 41.67
C VAL A 196 7.07 19.08 42.15
N GLY A 197 5.88 18.91 42.74
CA GLY A 197 5.07 19.98 43.30
C GLY A 197 4.83 19.82 44.81
N GLU A 198 4.44 20.91 45.45
CA GLU A 198 4.06 20.94 46.86
C GLU A 198 2.74 21.69 47.03
N ASN A 199 1.84 21.16 47.87
CA ASN A 199 0.56 21.78 48.19
C ASN A 199 0.19 21.54 49.67
N ARG A 200 -0.96 22.05 50.12
CA ARG A 200 -1.42 21.95 51.52
C ARG A 200 -1.64 20.51 52.05
N ARG A 201 -1.52 19.48 51.20
CA ARG A 201 -1.56 18.05 51.55
C ARG A 201 -0.20 17.35 51.40
N GLY A 202 0.88 18.10 51.22
CA GLY A 202 2.26 17.59 51.08
C GLY A 202 2.83 17.69 49.66
N ARG A 203 3.97 17.03 49.45
CA ARG A 203 4.67 16.96 48.15
C ARG A 203 4.11 15.84 47.27
N PHE A 204 4.22 16.02 45.96
CA PHE A 204 3.73 15.08 44.96
C PHE A 204 4.60 15.13 43.70
N LEU A 205 4.82 13.97 43.08
CA LEU A 205 5.44 13.83 41.78
C LEU A 205 4.33 13.81 40.73
N LYS A 206 4.43 14.66 39.72
CA LYS A 206 3.48 14.80 38.63
C LYS A 206 4.15 14.39 37.33
N ILE A 207 3.61 13.37 36.68
CA ILE A 207 4.10 12.81 35.42
C ILE A 207 3.08 13.18 34.35
N SER A 208 3.44 14.07 33.43
CA SER A 208 2.56 14.56 32.37
C SER A 208 3.04 14.12 30.98
N GLU A 209 2.21 13.39 30.26
CA GLU A 209 2.40 13.10 28.84
C GLU A 209 1.97 14.30 27.99
N ALA A 210 2.70 14.59 26.91
CA ALA A 210 2.24 15.41 25.81
C ALA A 210 2.30 14.61 24.50
N SER A 211 1.13 14.43 23.88
CA SER A 211 0.98 13.91 22.52
C SER A 211 0.84 15.07 21.52
N VAL A 212 0.89 14.75 20.23
CA VAL A 212 0.73 15.71 19.12
C VAL A 212 -0.73 16.18 19.01
N SER A 213 -1.69 15.37 19.46
CA SER A 213 -3.07 15.82 19.75
C SER A 213 -3.12 16.51 21.12
N ARG A 214 -3.88 17.61 21.24
CA ARG A 214 -3.77 18.60 22.34
C ARG A 214 -4.24 18.14 23.74
N ASN A 215 -4.39 16.85 23.99
CA ASN A 215 -4.70 16.32 25.32
C ASN A 215 -3.40 15.92 26.04
N ARG A 216 -3.27 16.30 27.33
CA ARG A 216 -2.19 15.83 28.20
C ARG A 216 -2.73 14.79 29.19
N SER A 217 -2.28 13.54 29.07
CA SER A 217 -2.39 12.55 30.16
C SER A 217 -1.58 13.05 31.35
N THR A 218 -2.04 12.86 32.59
CA THR A 218 -1.24 13.21 33.78
C THR A 218 -1.57 12.30 34.96
N ILE A 219 -0.51 11.75 35.56
CA ILE A 219 -0.54 10.97 36.80
C ILE A 219 0.08 11.83 37.91
N ILE A 220 -0.49 11.76 39.11
CA ILE A 220 0.05 12.45 40.30
C ILE A 220 0.24 11.40 41.39
N VAL A 221 1.48 11.23 41.84
CA VAL A 221 1.89 10.32 42.92
C VAL A 221 2.18 11.16 44.17
N PRO A 222 1.32 11.14 45.21
CA PRO A 222 1.60 11.84 46.46
C PRO A 222 2.76 11.17 47.22
N ALA A 223 3.52 11.95 47.98
CA ALA A 223 4.67 11.47 48.74
C ALA A 223 4.30 10.57 49.95
N GLY A 224 3.02 10.54 50.36
CA GLY A 224 2.56 9.84 51.56
C GLY A 224 2.37 10.77 52.77
N SER A 225 1.96 10.19 53.91
CA SER A 225 1.81 10.92 55.19
C SER A 225 3.13 11.03 55.96
N SER A 226 4.07 10.12 55.76
CA SER A 226 5.49 10.34 56.05
C SER A 226 6.25 10.75 54.77
N ARG A 227 7.48 11.26 54.90
CA ARG A 227 8.19 11.83 53.74
C ARG A 227 8.62 10.76 52.74
N ASP A 228 8.05 10.86 51.54
CA ASP A 228 8.46 10.20 50.29
C ASP A 228 8.21 8.66 50.26
N GLU A 229 7.48 8.14 51.25
CA GLU A 229 7.01 6.75 51.42
C GLU A 229 6.11 6.26 50.28
N GLY A 230 5.19 7.10 49.80
CA GLY A 230 4.33 6.82 48.65
C GLY A 230 5.10 6.74 47.33
N TRP A 231 6.25 7.43 47.23
CA TRP A 231 7.15 7.31 46.08
C TRP A 231 8.02 6.06 46.15
N ALA A 232 8.40 5.62 47.36
CA ALA A 232 9.06 4.34 47.57
C ALA A 232 8.14 3.17 47.19
N ALA A 233 6.87 3.16 47.64
CA ALA A 233 5.90 2.14 47.25
C ALA A 233 5.67 2.08 45.73
N PHE A 234 5.50 3.24 45.06
CA PHE A 234 5.33 3.31 43.61
C PHE A 234 6.56 2.76 42.85
N ARG A 235 7.77 3.05 43.33
CA ARG A 235 9.04 2.52 42.78
C ARG A 235 9.16 1.01 42.96
N ASN A 236 8.75 0.46 44.10
CA ASN A 236 8.87 -0.96 44.39
C ASN A 236 7.91 -1.79 43.51
N ILE A 237 6.66 -1.35 43.34
CA ILE A 237 5.70 -1.97 42.42
C ILE A 237 6.26 -1.97 40.98
N LEU A 238 6.88 -0.87 40.56
CA LEU A 238 7.56 -0.77 39.27
C LEU A 238 8.74 -1.77 39.15
N ALA A 239 9.47 -2.03 40.23
CA ALA A 239 10.56 -3.02 40.26
C ALA A 239 10.04 -4.47 40.17
N GLU A 240 8.99 -4.84 40.93
CA GLU A 240 8.37 -6.18 40.90
C GLU A 240 7.87 -6.54 39.49
N ILE A 241 7.20 -5.59 38.81
CA ILE A 241 6.73 -5.78 37.43
C ILE A 241 7.91 -5.98 36.45
N ASN A 242 9.09 -5.40 36.74
CA ASN A 242 10.28 -5.61 35.93
C ASN A 242 10.93 -6.99 36.18
N GLU A 243 10.99 -7.47 37.43
CA GLU A 243 11.49 -8.82 37.73
C GLU A 243 10.57 -9.91 37.16
N ALA A 244 9.25 -9.76 37.31
CA ALA A 244 8.26 -10.63 36.67
C ALA A 244 8.42 -10.67 35.13
N SER A 245 8.92 -9.59 34.52
CA SER A 245 9.21 -9.52 33.09
C SER A 245 10.54 -10.15 32.66
N GLY A 246 11.36 -10.64 33.60
CA GLY A 246 12.65 -11.30 33.37
C GLY A 246 12.59 -12.83 33.33
N LEU A 247 11.58 -13.46 33.95
CA LEU A 247 11.50 -14.91 34.17
C LEU A 247 11.20 -15.78 32.93
N PHE A 248 11.03 -15.18 31.75
CA PHE A 248 10.82 -15.91 30.48
C PHE A 248 12.12 -16.14 29.70
N ILE A 249 13.13 -16.69 30.38
CA ILE A 249 14.36 -17.24 29.75
C ILE A 249 14.63 -18.61 30.36
N LEU A 250 14.59 -19.67 29.55
CA LEU A 250 14.99 -21.02 29.96
C LEU A 250 16.52 -21.13 29.97
N PRO A 251 17.16 -21.55 31.07
CA PRO A 251 18.57 -21.87 31.09
C PRO A 251 18.82 -23.33 30.63
N ASN A 252 19.80 -23.51 29.74
CA ASN A 252 20.37 -24.84 29.50
C ASN A 252 21.18 -25.30 30.73
N GLN A 253 21.10 -26.59 31.06
CA GLN A 253 22.11 -27.29 31.85
C GLN A 253 22.46 -28.62 31.16
N HIS A 254 23.69 -29.09 31.39
CA HIS A 254 24.28 -30.27 30.76
C HIS A 254 25.03 -31.06 31.85
N GLU A 255 25.07 -32.40 31.70
CA GLU A 255 25.72 -33.36 32.61
C GLU A 255 25.01 -33.52 33.98
N GLN A 256 24.97 -34.69 34.64
CA GLN A 256 25.79 -35.91 34.57
C GLN A 256 24.96 -37.21 34.74
N ASN A 257 25.56 -38.36 34.34
CA ASN A 257 25.22 -39.75 34.72
C ASN A 257 23.85 -40.33 34.25
N SER A 258 23.68 -41.65 34.04
CA SER A 258 24.62 -42.75 33.73
C SER A 258 23.83 -44.01 33.29
N GLU A 259 24.53 -44.97 32.67
CA GLU A 259 24.09 -46.36 32.39
C GLU A 259 23.04 -46.62 31.27
N ALA A 260 23.16 -47.81 30.69
CA ALA A 260 22.24 -48.48 29.74
C ALA A 260 22.24 -49.98 30.12
N PRO A 261 21.28 -50.81 29.63
CA PRO A 261 21.57 -51.51 28.37
C PRO A 261 20.34 -51.97 27.53
N ASP A 262 20.61 -52.47 26.31
CA ASP A 262 19.95 -53.63 25.64
C ASP A 262 18.41 -53.63 25.35
N ARG A 263 17.85 -54.26 24.29
CA ARG A 263 18.31 -54.89 23.01
C ARG A 263 17.08 -55.34 22.19
N ILE A 264 17.28 -55.90 20.98
CA ILE A 264 16.32 -56.66 20.13
C ILE A 264 15.24 -55.75 19.47
N VAL A 265 15.05 -55.61 18.14
CA VAL A 265 15.14 -56.44 16.90
C VAL A 265 13.79 -57.01 16.42
N GLY A 266 13.31 -56.46 15.29
CA GLY A 266 12.83 -57.25 14.15
C GLY A 266 11.32 -57.28 13.82
N LEU A 267 11.02 -57.12 12.51
CA LEU A 267 9.95 -57.81 11.75
C LEU A 267 8.46 -57.47 12.10
N SER A 268 7.46 -57.62 11.22
CA SER A 268 7.42 -57.53 9.74
C SER A 268 5.95 -57.34 9.29
N ASP A 269 5.76 -56.85 8.06
CA ASP A 269 4.70 -57.14 7.09
C ASP A 269 3.17 -57.10 7.44
N ASP A 270 2.47 -56.33 6.59
CA ASP A 270 1.25 -56.70 5.83
C ASP A 270 -0.20 -56.66 6.36
N VAL A 271 -1.06 -56.12 5.46
CA VAL A 271 -2.50 -56.42 5.20
C VAL A 271 -3.52 -56.12 6.33
N GLY A 272 -4.71 -55.55 6.07
CA GLY A 272 -5.36 -55.10 4.84
C GLY A 272 -6.82 -54.63 5.09
N ALA A 273 -7.62 -54.46 4.04
CA ALA A 273 -9.07 -54.18 4.15
C ALA A 273 -9.84 -55.39 4.75
N GLY A 274 -11.05 -55.31 5.31
CA GLY A 274 -12.09 -54.27 5.38
C GLY A 274 -13.49 -54.96 5.46
N PHE A 275 -14.61 -54.21 5.43
CA PHE A 275 -16.02 -54.70 5.43
C PHE A 275 -16.53 -55.35 6.77
N ILE A 276 -17.84 -55.37 7.12
CA ILE A 276 -18.95 -54.39 6.96
C ILE A 276 -20.15 -54.75 7.90
N SER A 277 -20.86 -53.76 8.48
CA SER A 277 -22.25 -53.83 9.05
C SER A 277 -22.51 -54.78 10.27
N SER A 278 -23.58 -54.74 11.09
CA SER A 278 -24.83 -53.94 11.17
C SER A 278 -25.44 -53.96 12.60
N HIS A 279 -26.19 -52.90 13.00
CA HIS A 279 -27.34 -52.88 13.98
C HIS A 279 -27.19 -53.47 15.43
N SER A 280 -27.97 -53.11 16.46
CA SER A 280 -28.62 -51.84 16.90
C SER A 280 -29.32 -52.04 18.28
N SER A 281 -29.52 -50.97 19.08
CA SER A 281 -30.49 -50.85 20.22
C SER A 281 -30.32 -51.77 21.47
N GLN A 282 -30.77 -51.45 22.70
CA GLN A 282 -31.01 -50.17 23.43
C GLN A 282 -31.31 -50.46 24.95
N ARG A 283 -30.87 -49.60 25.89
CA ARG A 283 -31.33 -49.50 27.32
C ARG A 283 -31.05 -50.72 28.23
N ASN A 284 -31.13 -50.70 29.59
CA ASN A 284 -31.59 -49.77 30.64
C ASN A 284 -30.78 -50.07 31.96
N SER A 285 -30.95 -49.56 33.21
CA SER A 285 -31.77 -48.53 33.91
C SER A 285 -31.30 -48.34 35.39
N THR A 286 -31.71 -47.22 36.05
CA THR A 286 -32.02 -47.06 37.52
C THR A 286 -30.88 -47.18 38.58
N ALA A 287 -30.92 -46.52 39.75
CA ALA A 287 -31.93 -45.64 40.41
C ALA A 287 -31.33 -44.63 41.45
N ASP A 288 -32.07 -43.53 41.69
CA ASP A 288 -32.38 -42.77 42.95
C ASP A 288 -31.26 -42.37 43.96
N LEU A 289 -31.05 -41.09 44.35
CA LEU A 289 -31.87 -40.06 45.08
C LEU A 289 -31.87 -40.26 46.62
N ASN A 290 -31.82 -39.23 47.49
CA ASN A 290 -32.70 -38.05 47.56
C ASN A 290 -32.24 -36.94 48.57
N VAL A 291 -32.82 -35.71 48.48
CA VAL A 291 -32.92 -34.63 49.55
C VAL A 291 -31.60 -33.87 49.95
N ASP A 292 -31.54 -32.54 50.24
CA ASP A 292 -32.55 -31.51 50.61
C ASP A 292 -32.36 -30.10 49.95
N ARG A 293 -33.17 -29.08 50.32
CA ARG A 293 -33.33 -27.74 49.71
C ARG A 293 -33.00 -26.52 50.61
N SER A 294 -32.48 -25.45 49.99
CA SER A 294 -32.83 -24.00 50.17
C SER A 294 -31.79 -23.12 49.46
N SER A 295 -32.04 -21.89 49.00
CA SER A 295 -33.25 -21.03 48.94
C SER A 295 -33.19 -20.12 47.68
N ASP A 296 -34.30 -19.48 47.30
CA ASP A 296 -34.41 -18.70 46.07
C ASP A 296 -33.66 -17.35 46.06
N LEU A 297 -32.96 -17.09 44.96
CA LEU A 297 -32.58 -15.76 44.47
C LEU A 297 -32.92 -15.68 42.95
N PRO A 298 -33.26 -14.51 42.41
CA PRO A 298 -33.44 -14.36 40.96
C PRO A 298 -32.11 -14.65 40.23
N PRO A 299 -32.13 -15.20 39.02
CA PRO A 299 -30.90 -15.47 38.27
C PRO A 299 -30.15 -14.15 38.02
N SER A 300 -28.95 -14.06 38.57
CA SER A 300 -27.99 -13.01 38.23
C SER A 300 -27.52 -13.23 36.80
N ASP A 301 -27.79 -12.28 35.90
CA ASP A 301 -27.15 -12.21 34.57
C ASP A 301 -25.63 -12.32 34.79
N ASP A 302 -25.01 -13.39 34.29
CA ASP A 302 -23.57 -13.60 34.41
C ASP A 302 -22.86 -12.64 33.45
N MET A 303 -22.10 -11.68 33.99
CA MET A 303 -21.52 -10.55 33.25
C MET A 303 -20.01 -10.65 33.17
N GLY A 304 -19.51 -10.99 31.98
CA GLY A 304 -18.07 -11.06 31.69
C GLY A 304 -17.40 -9.69 31.53
N VAL A 305 -16.09 -9.70 31.31
CA VAL A 305 -15.22 -8.50 31.24
C VAL A 305 -15.79 -7.34 30.39
N SER A 306 -16.18 -6.26 31.07
CA SER A 306 -16.70 -5.03 30.46
C SER A 306 -15.61 -4.24 29.71
N LYS A 307 -15.87 -3.87 28.45
CA LYS A 307 -15.03 -2.94 27.67
C LYS A 307 -15.57 -1.52 27.77
N VAL A 308 -14.69 -0.51 27.95
CA VAL A 308 -15.12 0.86 28.25
C VAL A 308 -14.60 1.87 27.22
N ILE A 309 -15.53 2.48 26.47
CA ILE A 309 -15.26 3.65 25.60
C ILE A 309 -15.49 4.93 26.41
N ARG A 310 -14.74 6.00 26.10
CA ARG A 310 -15.00 7.36 26.59
C ARG A 310 -15.11 8.31 25.40
N ALA A 311 -16.20 9.05 25.32
CA ALA A 311 -16.41 10.10 24.32
C ALA A 311 -16.93 11.36 25.02
N ASP A 312 -16.23 12.46 24.83
CA ASP A 312 -16.40 13.71 25.58
C ASP A 312 -16.47 13.48 27.10
N GLN A 313 -17.58 13.86 27.75
CA GLN A 313 -17.80 13.67 29.19
C GLN A 313 -18.50 12.34 29.54
N LYS A 314 -18.78 11.49 28.54
CA LYS A 314 -19.54 10.25 28.69
C LYS A 314 -18.64 9.02 28.75
N LYS A 315 -19.04 8.03 29.54
CA LYS A 315 -18.48 6.68 29.53
C LYS A 315 -19.51 5.72 28.95
N PHE A 316 -19.07 4.80 28.10
CA PHE A 316 -19.91 3.73 27.57
C PHE A 316 -19.29 2.39 27.93
N PHE A 317 -20.02 1.59 28.70
CA PHE A 317 -19.63 0.24 29.11
C PHE A 317 -20.30 -0.77 28.19
N PHE A 318 -19.53 -1.74 27.72
CA PHE A 318 -19.94 -2.80 26.81
C PHE A 318 -19.80 -4.11 27.57
N ASP A 319 -20.93 -4.53 28.14
CA ASP A 319 -21.03 -5.65 29.08
C ASP A 319 -21.62 -6.85 28.32
N LEU A 320 -20.84 -7.93 28.16
CA LEU A 320 -21.34 -9.19 27.62
C LEU A 320 -22.11 -9.94 28.71
N GLY A 321 -23.30 -10.43 28.38
CA GLY A 321 -24.11 -11.23 29.29
C GLY A 321 -24.82 -12.37 28.58
N SER A 322 -25.27 -13.35 29.36
CA SER A 322 -26.10 -14.47 28.91
C SER A 322 -27.33 -14.58 29.78
N ASN A 323 -28.48 -14.93 29.18
CA ASN A 323 -29.69 -15.29 29.90
C ASN A 323 -30.49 -16.35 29.12
N ASN A 324 -31.66 -16.73 29.66
CA ASN A 324 -32.53 -17.79 29.12
C ASN A 324 -33.09 -17.51 27.70
N ARG A 325 -32.74 -16.39 27.05
CA ARG A 325 -33.05 -16.07 25.65
C ARG A 325 -31.83 -16.06 24.73
N GLY A 326 -30.63 -16.28 25.25
CA GLY A 326 -29.36 -16.26 24.51
C GLY A 326 -28.40 -15.17 24.98
N HIS A 327 -27.30 -15.02 24.23
CA HIS A 327 -26.23 -14.06 24.52
C HIS A 327 -26.59 -12.64 24.04
N PHE A 328 -26.21 -11.63 24.82
CA PHE A 328 -26.47 -10.23 24.52
C PHE A 328 -25.28 -9.32 24.89
N LEU A 329 -25.21 -8.18 24.21
CA LEU A 329 -24.30 -7.08 24.50
C LEU A 329 -25.12 -5.92 25.09
N ARG A 330 -24.91 -5.63 26.39
CA ARG A 330 -25.48 -4.47 27.06
C ARG A 330 -24.53 -3.28 26.87
N ILE A 331 -25.05 -2.18 26.33
CA ILE A 331 -24.30 -0.94 26.13
C ILE A 331 -24.86 0.10 27.09
N SER A 332 -24.08 0.42 28.13
CA SER A 332 -24.47 1.36 29.20
C SER A 332 -23.79 2.72 29.02
N GLU A 333 -24.55 3.76 28.71
CA GLU A 333 -24.10 5.15 28.88
C GLU A 333 -24.09 5.50 30.38
N VAL A 334 -23.01 6.15 30.83
CA VAL A 334 -22.93 6.81 32.13
C VAL A 334 -22.49 8.25 31.94
N THR A 335 -23.36 9.18 32.36
CA THR A 335 -23.16 10.64 32.29
C THR A 335 -23.44 11.24 33.67
N GLY A 336 -22.38 11.50 34.45
CA GLY A 336 -22.52 11.96 35.84
C GLY A 336 -23.03 10.85 36.76
N SER A 337 -24.16 11.10 37.43
CA SER A 337 -24.92 10.11 38.21
C SER A 337 -25.74 9.15 37.36
N ASP A 338 -26.07 9.55 36.13
CA ASP A 338 -27.16 8.95 35.38
C ASP A 338 -26.63 7.83 34.48
N ARG A 339 -27.22 6.64 34.60
CA ARG A 339 -26.93 5.47 33.75
C ARG A 339 -28.16 5.11 32.93
N SER A 340 -28.02 5.11 31.60
CA SER A 340 -28.98 4.48 30.69
C SER A 340 -28.31 3.33 29.95
N SER A 341 -29.07 2.31 29.54
CA SER A 341 -28.50 1.19 28.79
C SER A 341 -29.46 0.62 27.76
N ILE A 342 -28.92 0.24 26.61
CA ILE A 342 -29.60 -0.60 25.61
C ILE A 342 -29.01 -2.02 25.64
N ILE A 343 -29.79 -3.02 25.23
CA ILE A 343 -29.41 -4.44 25.24
C ILE A 343 -29.64 -5.03 23.85
N LEU A 344 -28.56 -5.33 23.14
CA LEU A 344 -28.55 -5.87 21.79
C LEU A 344 -28.32 -7.39 21.81
N PRO A 345 -29.22 -8.22 21.28
CA PRO A 345 -28.96 -9.64 21.04
C PRO A 345 -27.77 -9.84 20.09
N LEU A 346 -26.89 -10.82 20.34
CA LEU A 346 -25.74 -11.09 19.45
C LEU A 346 -26.17 -11.46 18.02
N SER A 347 -27.34 -12.09 17.87
CA SER A 347 -28.03 -12.36 16.60
C SER A 347 -28.23 -11.14 15.68
N GLY A 348 -28.26 -9.92 16.26
CA GLY A 348 -28.39 -8.65 15.56
C GLY A 348 -27.12 -7.81 15.46
N LEU A 349 -25.98 -8.33 15.95
CA LEU A 349 -24.74 -7.57 16.11
C LEU A 349 -24.17 -7.06 14.78
N LYS A 350 -24.21 -7.90 13.73
CA LYS A 350 -23.70 -7.57 12.40
C LYS A 350 -24.53 -6.48 11.71
N GLN A 351 -25.85 -6.58 11.77
CA GLN A 351 -26.79 -5.63 11.19
C GLN A 351 -26.71 -4.27 11.93
N PHE A 352 -26.44 -4.29 13.24
CA PHE A 352 -26.19 -3.10 14.04
C PHE A 352 -24.85 -2.43 13.68
N HIS A 353 -23.79 -3.22 13.45
CA HIS A 353 -22.50 -2.74 12.95
C HIS A 353 -22.62 -2.11 11.54
N GLU A 354 -23.28 -2.78 10.60
CA GLU A 354 -23.55 -2.26 9.26
C GLU A 354 -24.35 -0.94 9.32
N MET A 355 -25.35 -0.86 10.22
CA MET A 355 -26.12 0.36 10.46
C MET A 355 -25.23 1.51 10.97
N LEU A 356 -24.33 1.26 11.92
CA LEU A 356 -23.37 2.25 12.41
C LEU A 356 -22.40 2.72 11.31
N GLY A 357 -21.95 1.81 10.44
CA GLY A 357 -21.04 2.11 9.32
C GLY A 357 -21.57 3.25 8.43
N HIS A 358 -22.84 3.15 8.02
CA HIS A 358 -23.50 4.20 7.23
C HIS A 358 -23.51 5.58 7.90
N PHE A 359 -23.64 5.67 9.23
CA PHE A 359 -23.58 6.95 9.94
C PHE A 359 -22.14 7.50 10.03
N VAL A 360 -21.12 6.64 10.03
CA VAL A 360 -19.70 7.05 9.94
C VAL A 360 -19.35 7.59 8.55
N GLU A 361 -19.91 7.04 7.47
CA GLU A 361 -19.75 7.55 6.11
C GLU A 361 -20.40 8.94 5.96
N ILE A 362 -21.68 9.04 6.33
CA ILE A 362 -22.48 10.27 6.20
C ILE A 362 -21.94 11.42 7.08
N THR A 363 -21.25 11.12 8.18
CA THR A 363 -20.58 12.15 9.00
C THR A 363 -19.24 12.63 8.42
N LYS A 364 -18.57 11.87 7.54
CA LYS A 364 -17.35 12.29 6.82
C LYS A 364 -17.67 13.21 5.64
N ASP A 365 -18.57 12.79 4.75
CA ASP A 365 -18.85 13.44 3.45
C ASP A 365 -19.30 14.90 3.52
N ARG A 366 -19.72 15.38 4.70
CA ARG A 366 -20.17 16.78 4.91
C ARG A 366 -19.16 17.69 5.64
N ILE A 367 -17.98 17.20 6.04
CA ILE A 367 -16.97 18.06 6.68
C ILE A 367 -16.09 18.77 5.64
N GLU A 368 -15.81 18.13 4.51
CA GLU A 368 -15.00 18.71 3.42
C GLU A 368 -15.77 19.77 2.59
N GLY A 369 -17.11 19.78 2.66
CA GLY A 369 -17.96 20.67 1.87
C GLY A 369 -18.10 22.13 2.35
N MET A 370 -17.48 22.52 3.48
CA MET A 370 -17.67 23.86 4.09
C MET A 370 -16.42 24.76 4.11
N THR A 371 -15.27 24.30 3.64
CA THR A 371 -14.03 25.10 3.56
C THR A 371 -13.89 25.92 2.27
N GLY A 372 -14.78 25.72 1.30
CA GLY A 372 -14.69 26.32 -0.05
C GLY A 372 -15.18 27.76 -0.22
N ALA A 373 -15.30 28.56 0.86
CA ALA A 373 -15.80 29.94 0.77
C ALA A 373 -14.99 30.94 1.61
N ASN A 374 -14.61 32.06 0.98
CA ASN A 374 -13.96 33.25 1.55
C ASN A 374 -12.47 33.13 1.95
N VAL A 375 -11.59 32.99 0.96
CA VAL A 375 -10.26 33.62 1.00
C VAL A 375 -10.09 34.44 -0.29
N ARG A 376 -9.70 35.72 -0.17
CA ARG A 376 -9.30 36.55 -1.33
C ARG A 376 -7.81 36.43 -1.58
N THR A 377 -7.41 36.50 -2.85
CA THR A 377 -6.02 36.41 -3.28
C THR A 377 -5.16 37.60 -2.85
N VAL A 378 -3.89 37.33 -2.59
CA VAL A 378 -2.77 38.29 -2.59
C VAL A 378 -1.59 37.58 -3.24
N ASP A 379 -0.99 38.19 -4.25
CA ASP A 379 0.06 37.56 -5.06
C ASP A 379 1.44 37.54 -4.35
N PRO A 380 2.28 36.52 -4.60
CA PRO A 380 3.62 36.43 -4.01
C PRO A 380 4.64 37.35 -4.74
N PRO A 381 5.50 38.09 -4.01
CA PRO A 381 6.57 38.86 -4.61
C PRO A 381 7.74 37.97 -5.08
N GLN A 382 8.55 38.50 -6.00
CA GLN A 382 9.63 37.80 -6.68
C GLN A 382 10.85 37.50 -5.77
N SER A 383 11.60 36.47 -6.13
CA SER A 383 12.82 36.05 -5.44
C SER A 383 14.05 36.90 -5.81
N ILE A 384 14.89 37.20 -4.80
CA ILE A 384 16.23 37.75 -4.99
C ILE A 384 17.21 36.91 -4.16
N CYS A 385 18.24 36.36 -4.80
CA CYS A 385 19.32 35.64 -4.14
C CYS A 385 20.45 36.58 -3.73
N CYS A 386 21.01 36.41 -2.53
CA CYS A 386 22.35 36.87 -2.18
C CYS A 386 22.99 35.99 -1.10
N PRO A 387 24.34 35.95 -0.99
CA PRO A 387 25.05 34.80 -0.43
C PRO A 387 25.32 34.88 1.08
N ILE A 388 25.50 33.70 1.68
CA ILE A 388 26.00 33.53 3.05
C ILE A 388 27.46 34.02 3.12
N LYS A 389 27.74 34.93 4.05
CA LYS A 389 29.10 35.18 4.56
C LYS A 389 29.23 34.65 5.99
N LYS A 390 30.44 34.23 6.35
CA LYS A 390 30.79 33.86 7.73
C LYS A 390 30.46 34.98 8.72
N VAL A 391 30.06 34.59 9.92
CA VAL A 391 30.16 35.41 11.13
C VAL A 391 31.06 34.64 12.10
N ASP A 392 32.20 35.21 12.45
CA ASP A 392 33.09 34.64 13.46
C ASP A 392 32.56 34.93 14.88
N MET A 393 32.84 34.02 15.82
CA MET A 393 32.56 34.25 17.23
C MET A 393 33.54 35.28 17.81
N ASN A 394 33.05 36.27 18.59
CA ASN A 394 33.59 36.59 19.90
C ASN A 394 32.81 37.69 20.65
N LEU A 395 32.82 37.61 21.99
CA LEU A 395 32.21 38.54 22.96
C LEU A 395 30.66 38.65 22.85
N ILE A 396 29.91 39.05 23.88
CA ILE A 396 30.23 39.84 25.08
C ILE A 396 29.90 39.09 26.39
N HIS A 397 30.75 39.26 27.41
CA HIS A 397 30.52 38.86 28.80
C HIS A 397 29.62 39.90 29.51
N GLY A 398 28.60 39.48 30.28
CA GLY A 398 27.76 40.44 31.00
C GLY A 398 26.66 39.80 31.86
N TYR A 399 26.99 39.43 33.10
CA TYR A 399 25.98 39.16 34.13
C TYR A 399 25.44 40.50 34.68
N GLY A 400 24.11 40.67 34.67
CA GLY A 400 23.43 41.87 35.17
C GLY A 400 21.96 41.58 35.50
N GLU A 401 21.45 42.17 36.58
CA GLU A 401 20.18 41.78 37.22
C GLU A 401 18.95 41.76 36.28
N MET A 402 18.17 40.68 36.32
CA MET A 402 16.87 40.63 35.65
C MET A 402 15.78 41.33 36.48
N LYS A 403 15.41 42.55 36.09
CA LYS A 403 14.15 43.21 36.48
C LYS A 403 13.41 43.71 35.23
N GLY A 404 12.13 43.38 35.10
CA GLY A 404 11.23 43.91 34.06
C GLY A 404 11.13 43.10 32.76
N PHE A 405 10.39 41.97 32.77
CA PHE A 405 10.09 41.20 31.56
C PHE A 405 9.01 41.90 30.71
N THR A 406 9.43 42.85 29.86
CA THR A 406 8.50 43.71 29.12
C THR A 406 7.71 42.96 28.02
N ARG A 407 6.42 43.31 27.89
CA ARG A 407 5.44 42.71 26.96
C ARG A 407 5.94 42.57 25.51
N LYS A 408 6.82 43.48 25.05
CA LYS A 408 7.45 43.42 23.72
C LYS A 408 8.34 42.19 23.54
N ARG A 409 9.19 41.85 24.52
CA ARG A 409 10.05 40.64 24.47
C ARG A 409 9.22 39.37 24.46
N LEU A 410 8.14 39.31 25.23
CA LEU A 410 7.23 38.16 25.23
C LEU A 410 6.58 37.98 23.85
N ILE A 411 6.08 39.05 23.22
CA ILE A 411 5.54 39.00 21.85
C ILE A 411 6.60 38.54 20.85
N SER A 412 7.83 39.07 20.90
CA SER A 412 8.92 38.63 20.01
C SER A 412 9.24 37.14 20.18
N ILE A 413 9.27 36.63 21.42
CA ILE A 413 9.49 35.20 21.70
C ILE A 413 8.32 34.36 21.18
N THR A 414 7.07 34.77 21.41
CA THR A 414 5.90 34.06 20.87
C THR A 414 5.89 34.05 19.34
N VAL A 415 6.25 35.15 18.69
CA VAL A 415 6.38 35.20 17.22
C VAL A 415 7.52 34.30 16.73
N LEU A 416 8.68 34.27 17.41
CA LEU A 416 9.78 33.37 17.07
C LEU A 416 9.37 31.90 17.22
N VAL A 417 8.62 31.56 18.28
CA VAL A 417 8.08 30.21 18.53
C VAL A 417 7.01 29.84 17.51
N CYS A 418 6.15 30.78 17.09
CA CYS A 418 5.18 30.53 16.02
C CYS A 418 5.84 30.34 14.65
N LEU A 419 6.93 31.07 14.35
CA LEU A 419 7.73 30.88 13.14
C LEU A 419 8.55 29.58 13.17
N ALA A 420 9.08 29.18 14.33
CA ALA A 420 9.71 27.87 14.52
C ALA A 420 8.68 26.71 14.48
N ALA A 421 7.41 27.00 14.80
CA ALA A 421 6.29 26.07 14.66
C ALA A 421 5.74 25.97 13.22
N CYS A 422 6.37 26.62 12.24
CA CYS A 422 6.17 26.33 10.81
C CYS A 422 6.80 24.98 10.42
N ILE A 423 6.39 23.91 11.12
CA ILE A 423 6.74 22.53 10.80
C ILE A 423 6.10 22.21 9.44
N THR A 424 6.93 21.91 8.44
CA THR A 424 6.47 21.41 7.15
C THR A 424 5.85 20.03 7.35
N ALA A 425 4.52 19.98 7.39
CA ALA A 425 3.73 18.77 7.64
C ALA A 425 3.63 17.84 6.39
N GLU A 426 4.74 17.68 5.68
CA GLU A 426 4.86 16.94 4.42
C GLU A 426 5.86 15.78 4.58
N ASP A 427 5.67 14.67 3.85
CA ASP A 427 6.55 13.52 3.94
C ASP A 427 7.98 13.81 3.43
N PRO A 428 9.02 13.12 3.97
CA PRO A 428 10.40 13.38 3.63
C PRO A 428 10.70 13.35 2.12
N TYR A 429 11.51 14.31 1.68
CA TYR A 429 12.02 14.43 0.33
C TYR A 429 13.42 13.81 0.21
N LEU A 430 13.62 13.01 -0.84
CA LEU A 430 14.89 12.44 -1.24
C LEU A 430 15.31 13.04 -2.58
N PHE A 431 16.42 13.76 -2.59
CA PHE A 431 16.95 14.46 -3.76
C PHE A 431 18.16 13.71 -4.33
N TYR A 432 18.15 13.51 -5.65
CA TYR A 432 19.22 12.84 -6.38
C TYR A 432 19.60 13.66 -7.62
N GLU A 433 20.89 13.91 -7.82
CA GLU A 433 21.43 14.43 -9.09
C GLU A 433 22.11 13.29 -9.85
N TRP A 434 21.61 13.00 -11.06
CA TRP A 434 22.05 11.88 -11.89
C TRP A 434 22.63 12.39 -13.21
N LYS A 435 23.95 12.24 -13.37
CA LYS A 435 24.67 12.52 -14.61
C LYS A 435 24.73 11.24 -15.44
N VAL A 436 23.98 11.24 -16.54
CA VAL A 436 23.88 10.12 -17.48
C VAL A 436 24.96 10.29 -18.53
N THR A 437 25.91 9.35 -18.59
CA THR A 437 27.15 9.48 -19.35
C THR A 437 27.47 8.17 -20.06
N TYR A 438 28.21 8.23 -21.18
CA TYR A 438 28.88 7.03 -21.66
C TYR A 438 30.17 6.77 -20.89
N GLY A 439 30.47 5.49 -20.64
CA GLY A 439 31.75 5.05 -20.11
C GLY A 439 32.04 3.60 -20.48
N THR A 440 33.21 3.09 -20.09
CA THR A 440 33.62 1.72 -20.40
C THR A 440 33.14 0.76 -19.32
N ILE A 441 32.43 -0.30 -19.71
CA ILE A 441 32.02 -1.41 -18.84
C ILE A 441 32.40 -2.75 -19.47
N SER A 442 32.53 -3.80 -18.65
CA SER A 442 32.91 -5.15 -19.11
C SER A 442 32.01 -6.26 -18.55
N PRO A 443 30.67 -6.27 -18.76
CA PRO A 443 29.79 -7.18 -18.03
C PRO A 443 30.03 -8.67 -18.30
N LEU A 444 30.55 -9.00 -19.49
CA LEU A 444 30.99 -10.33 -19.91
C LEU A 444 32.54 -10.42 -20.04
N GLY A 445 33.28 -9.56 -19.32
CA GLY A 445 34.73 -9.43 -19.42
C GLY A 445 35.24 -8.64 -20.64
N VAL A 446 34.41 -8.43 -21.67
CA VAL A 446 34.74 -7.65 -22.88
C VAL A 446 34.45 -6.15 -22.66
N PRO A 447 35.47 -5.26 -22.70
CA PRO A 447 35.26 -3.82 -22.57
C PRO A 447 34.44 -3.24 -23.73
N GLN A 448 33.41 -2.46 -23.40
CA GLN A 448 32.52 -1.82 -24.36
C GLN A 448 31.94 -0.50 -23.81
N GLN A 449 31.44 0.35 -24.69
CA GLN A 449 30.72 1.57 -24.30
C GLN A 449 29.36 1.21 -23.73
N GLY A 450 29.12 1.58 -22.46
CA GLY A 450 27.84 1.48 -21.77
C GLY A 450 27.36 2.84 -21.26
N ILE A 451 26.11 2.88 -20.81
CA ILE A 451 25.48 4.04 -20.18
C ILE A 451 25.64 3.91 -18.66
N LEU A 452 26.35 4.87 -18.07
CA LEU A 452 26.61 5.01 -16.64
C LEU A 452 25.74 6.11 -16.04
N ILE A 453 25.31 5.91 -14.80
CA ILE A 453 24.69 6.98 -13.99
C ILE A 453 25.65 7.30 -12.85
N ASN A 454 26.11 8.56 -12.77
CA ASN A 454 27.14 8.99 -11.82
C ASN A 454 28.41 8.10 -11.84
N GLY A 455 28.77 7.59 -13.03
CA GLY A 455 29.93 6.70 -13.23
C GLY A 455 29.69 5.23 -12.83
N GLN A 456 28.47 4.84 -12.46
CA GLN A 456 28.17 3.50 -11.93
C GLN A 456 27.36 2.65 -12.93
N PHE A 457 27.69 1.36 -12.99
CA PHE A 457 26.87 0.29 -13.58
C PHE A 457 26.97 -1.00 -12.73
N PRO A 458 25.87 -1.56 -12.22
CA PRO A 458 24.52 -0.99 -12.19
C PRO A 458 24.47 0.42 -11.58
N GLY A 459 23.45 1.19 -11.94
CA GLY A 459 23.25 2.56 -11.46
C GLY A 459 23.00 2.63 -9.95
N PRO A 460 23.15 3.82 -9.34
CA PRO A 460 23.03 4.02 -7.90
C PRO A 460 21.65 3.60 -7.39
N LYS A 461 21.61 2.82 -6.29
CA LYS A 461 20.34 2.41 -5.69
C LYS A 461 19.58 3.62 -5.14
N ILE A 462 18.31 3.76 -5.51
CA ILE A 462 17.38 4.57 -4.73
C ILE A 462 16.95 3.71 -3.55
N ASN A 463 17.26 4.15 -2.34
CA ASN A 463 16.74 3.58 -1.11
C ASN A 463 15.84 4.62 -0.45
N CYS A 464 14.56 4.28 -0.26
CA CYS A 464 13.54 5.15 0.29
C CYS A 464 12.59 4.38 1.21
N THR A 465 11.88 5.10 2.07
CA THR A 465 10.80 4.57 2.90
C THR A 465 9.45 4.88 2.27
N SER A 466 8.45 4.04 2.54
CA SER A 466 7.09 4.24 2.07
C SER A 466 6.55 5.65 2.38
N ASN A 467 5.84 6.20 1.40
CA ASN A 467 5.34 7.56 1.29
C ASN A 467 6.39 8.69 1.21
N ASN A 468 7.69 8.39 1.01
CA ASN A 468 8.68 9.43 0.68
C ASN A 468 8.41 10.07 -0.69
N ASN A 469 8.71 11.36 -0.78
CA ASN A 469 8.81 12.11 -2.02
C ASN A 469 10.20 11.90 -2.65
N ILE A 470 10.26 11.57 -3.93
CA ILE A 470 11.49 11.33 -4.68
C ILE A 470 11.62 12.40 -5.76
N VAL A 471 12.79 13.04 -5.81
CA VAL A 471 13.14 14.08 -6.76
C VAL A 471 14.47 13.72 -7.42
N VAL A 472 14.44 13.35 -8.70
CA VAL A 472 15.65 12.94 -9.46
C VAL A 472 15.88 13.92 -10.60
N ASN A 473 16.92 14.74 -10.49
CA ASN A 473 17.37 15.64 -11.56
C ASN A 473 18.34 14.89 -12.48
N VAL A 474 17.87 14.57 -13.68
CA VAL A 474 18.58 13.75 -14.68
C VAL A 474 19.21 14.65 -15.73
N PHE A 475 20.54 14.75 -15.73
CA PHE A 475 21.32 15.45 -16.75
C PHE A 475 21.73 14.47 -17.85
N ASN A 476 21.30 14.74 -19.09
CA ASN A 476 21.66 13.92 -20.24
C ASN A 476 22.99 14.41 -20.86
N HIS A 477 24.06 13.65 -20.66
CA HIS A 477 25.36 13.87 -21.34
C HIS A 477 25.65 12.78 -22.39
N LEU A 478 24.62 12.09 -22.90
CA LEU A 478 24.70 11.26 -24.10
C LEU A 478 24.54 12.13 -25.36
N ASP A 479 24.87 11.56 -26.52
CA ASP A 479 24.63 12.13 -27.85
C ASP A 479 23.24 11.80 -28.43
N GLU A 480 22.41 11.08 -27.67
CA GLU A 480 21.05 10.68 -28.02
C GLU A 480 20.03 11.20 -26.99
N PRO A 481 18.76 11.44 -27.36
CA PRO A 481 17.70 11.73 -26.41
C PRO A 481 17.52 10.58 -25.40
N PHE A 482 17.09 10.90 -24.18
CA PHE A 482 17.09 9.96 -23.06
C PHE A 482 15.80 10.04 -22.23
N LEU A 483 15.36 8.91 -21.68
CA LEU A 483 14.20 8.79 -20.78
C LEU A 483 14.41 7.63 -19.81
N LEU A 484 14.08 7.82 -18.53
CA LEU A 484 14.07 6.77 -17.49
C LEU A 484 12.65 6.48 -17.02
N THR A 485 12.26 5.21 -16.98
CA THR A 485 11.04 4.73 -16.31
C THR A 485 11.35 4.11 -14.95
N TRP A 486 10.32 4.01 -14.12
CA TRP A 486 10.35 3.57 -12.73
C TRP A 486 9.50 2.30 -12.59
N ALA A 487 9.93 1.22 -13.25
CA ALA A 487 9.13 0.01 -13.44
C ALA A 487 8.58 -0.56 -12.11
N GLY A 488 7.25 -0.69 -12.05
CA GLY A 488 6.50 -1.12 -10.87
C GLY A 488 6.15 -0.02 -9.86
N ILE A 489 6.67 1.20 -10.00
CA ILE A 489 6.14 2.35 -9.27
C ILE A 489 4.84 2.78 -9.93
N GLN A 490 3.75 2.76 -9.15
CA GLN A 490 2.39 3.04 -9.62
C GLN A 490 2.19 4.51 -10.02
N GLN A 491 3.15 5.40 -9.74
CA GLN A 491 3.12 6.81 -10.14
C GLN A 491 1.76 7.48 -9.88
N ARG A 492 1.10 7.17 -8.74
CA ARG A 492 -0.34 7.43 -8.58
C ARG A 492 -0.70 8.89 -8.88
N LYS A 493 -1.67 9.07 -9.79
CA LYS A 493 -2.15 10.35 -10.33
C LYS A 493 -1.16 11.10 -11.24
N ASN A 494 -0.06 10.47 -11.64
CA ASN A 494 1.16 11.16 -12.06
C ASN A 494 1.89 10.50 -13.25
N SER A 495 1.16 10.02 -14.27
CA SER A 495 1.78 9.48 -15.51
C SER A 495 2.64 10.52 -16.25
N TRP A 496 2.61 11.80 -15.86
CA TRP A 496 3.62 12.79 -16.25
C TRP A 496 5.05 12.42 -15.90
N GLN A 497 5.27 11.46 -15.00
CA GLN A 497 6.58 11.05 -14.47
C GLN A 497 6.95 9.61 -14.86
N ASP A 498 6.11 8.96 -15.66
CA ASP A 498 6.17 7.55 -16.01
C ASP A 498 7.44 7.14 -16.77
N GLY A 499 8.01 8.06 -17.56
CA GLY A 499 9.30 7.84 -18.21
C GLY A 499 9.24 7.17 -19.58
N THR A 500 8.08 7.17 -20.24
CA THR A 500 7.85 6.46 -21.50
C THR A 500 7.62 7.43 -22.69
N PRO A 501 7.97 7.06 -23.92
CA PRO A 501 7.81 7.95 -25.09
C PRO A 501 6.37 8.40 -25.36
N GLY A 502 5.36 7.65 -24.93
CA GLY A 502 3.95 8.06 -25.02
C GLY A 502 3.50 9.05 -23.93
N THR A 503 4.24 9.17 -22.82
CA THR A 503 3.87 10.04 -21.69
C THR A 503 4.64 11.36 -21.64
N MET A 504 5.88 11.40 -22.12
CA MET A 504 6.75 12.59 -22.03
C MET A 504 7.71 12.77 -23.21
N CYS A 505 8.09 14.02 -23.46
CA CYS A 505 9.15 14.37 -24.40
C CYS A 505 10.52 13.89 -23.88
N PRO A 506 11.41 13.38 -24.74
CA PRO A 506 12.70 12.84 -24.30
C PRO A 506 13.70 13.95 -23.95
N ILE A 507 14.48 13.73 -22.89
CA ILE A 507 15.51 14.66 -22.41
C ILE A 507 16.59 14.78 -23.49
N LEU A 508 16.71 15.95 -24.11
CA LEU A 508 17.65 16.16 -25.21
C LEU A 508 19.12 16.19 -24.74
N PRO A 509 20.09 15.80 -25.59
CA PRO A 509 21.51 15.92 -25.32
C PRO A 509 21.90 17.29 -24.75
N GLY A 510 22.67 17.30 -23.66
CA GLY A 510 23.11 18.51 -22.96
C GLY A 510 22.06 19.21 -22.09
N THR A 511 20.81 18.72 -22.06
CA THR A 511 19.74 19.27 -21.19
C THR A 511 19.49 18.38 -19.96
N ASN A 512 18.57 18.81 -19.10
CA ASN A 512 18.13 18.02 -17.95
C ASN A 512 16.59 18.01 -17.82
N TYR A 513 16.10 17.10 -16.99
CA TYR A 513 14.73 17.08 -16.51
C TYR A 513 14.70 16.57 -15.07
N THR A 514 13.84 17.15 -14.23
CA THR A 514 13.65 16.71 -12.85
C THR A 514 12.36 15.91 -12.73
N TYR A 515 12.50 14.60 -12.50
CA TYR A 515 11.40 13.74 -12.12
C TYR A 515 10.99 14.03 -10.67
N LYS A 516 9.71 14.24 -10.38
CA LYS A 516 9.15 14.39 -9.02
C LYS A 516 7.92 13.51 -8.81
N PHE A 517 8.03 12.51 -7.94
CA PHE A 517 6.94 11.60 -7.59
C PHE A 517 6.98 11.18 -6.12
N GLN A 518 5.94 10.47 -5.65
CA GLN A 518 5.86 9.96 -4.28
C GLN A 518 5.51 8.48 -4.33
N VAL A 519 6.21 7.63 -3.57
CA VAL A 519 5.99 6.16 -3.58
C VAL A 519 4.75 5.71 -2.80
N LYS A 520 3.97 6.66 -2.26
CA LYS A 520 2.69 6.47 -1.56
C LYS A 520 2.71 5.27 -0.61
N ASP A 521 1.81 4.31 -0.78
CA ASP A 521 1.67 3.09 0.01
C ASP A 521 2.31 1.85 -0.65
N GLN A 522 3.37 2.03 -1.43
CA GLN A 522 4.21 0.94 -1.92
C GLN A 522 5.31 0.55 -0.91
N ILE A 523 5.75 -0.69 -1.00
CA ILE A 523 6.95 -1.28 -0.37
C ILE A 523 7.56 -2.27 -1.38
N GLY A 524 8.76 -2.80 -1.14
CA GLY A 524 9.36 -3.89 -1.92
C GLY A 524 10.56 -3.49 -2.77
N SER A 525 10.71 -4.20 -3.89
CA SER A 525 11.90 -4.16 -4.77
C SER A 525 11.48 -3.87 -6.21
N TYR A 526 12.04 -2.82 -6.80
CA TYR A 526 11.69 -2.28 -8.12
C TYR A 526 12.93 -1.95 -8.96
N LEU A 527 12.72 -1.69 -10.26
CA LEU A 527 13.78 -1.32 -11.21
C LEU A 527 13.57 0.08 -11.78
N TYR A 528 14.65 0.69 -12.24
CA TYR A 528 14.59 1.78 -13.20
C TYR A 528 15.52 1.47 -14.40
N PHE A 529 15.14 1.88 -15.60
CA PHE A 529 15.92 1.65 -16.82
C PHE A 529 15.57 2.63 -17.95
N PRO A 530 16.44 2.77 -18.99
CA PRO A 530 16.18 3.68 -20.10
C PRO A 530 15.13 3.14 -21.08
N THR A 531 14.15 3.96 -21.45
CA THR A 531 13.06 3.57 -22.38
C THR A 531 13.28 3.98 -23.83
N THR A 532 14.30 4.79 -24.13
CA THR A 532 14.53 5.32 -25.48
C THR A 532 15.37 4.37 -26.33
N GLY A 533 14.86 4.00 -27.50
CA GLY A 533 15.53 3.10 -28.45
C GLY A 533 15.87 1.75 -27.83
N LEU A 534 17.15 1.35 -27.90
CA LEU A 534 17.68 0.18 -27.21
C LEU A 534 18.63 0.55 -26.06
N GLN A 535 18.54 1.74 -25.47
CA GLN A 535 19.51 2.22 -24.46
C GLN A 535 19.64 1.29 -23.23
N ARG A 536 18.57 0.58 -22.84
CA ARG A 536 18.60 -0.52 -21.85
C ARG A 536 19.66 -1.59 -22.14
N ALA A 537 19.98 -1.85 -23.41
CA ALA A 537 21.04 -2.79 -23.83
C ALA A 537 22.47 -2.34 -23.47
N ALA A 538 22.65 -1.05 -23.19
CA ALA A 538 23.94 -0.46 -22.84
C ALA A 538 24.05 -0.17 -21.32
N GLY A 539 23.01 -0.43 -20.53
CA GLY A 539 22.97 -0.09 -19.11
C GLY A 539 22.03 1.06 -18.80
N GLY A 540 22.43 1.98 -17.92
CA GLY A 540 21.53 2.97 -17.31
C GLY A 540 20.47 2.35 -16.37
N ILE A 541 20.67 1.10 -15.97
CA ILE A 541 19.74 0.29 -15.16
C ILE A 541 20.18 0.32 -13.69
N GLY A 542 19.24 0.45 -12.76
CA GLY A 542 19.48 0.24 -11.33
C GLY A 542 18.23 -0.15 -10.55
N VAL A 543 18.35 -0.25 -9.23
CA VAL A 543 17.27 -0.67 -8.33
C VAL A 543 16.65 0.52 -7.57
N LEU A 544 15.36 0.40 -7.30
CA LEU A 544 14.61 1.27 -6.39
C LEU A 544 14.02 0.38 -5.29
N GLN A 545 14.44 0.62 -4.05
CA GLN A 545 14.04 -0.13 -2.87
C GLN A 545 13.13 0.75 -2.02
N VAL A 546 11.90 0.26 -1.77
CA VAL A 546 10.92 0.94 -0.91
C VAL A 546 10.76 0.13 0.38
N HIS A 547 11.19 0.68 1.50
CA HIS A 547 11.10 0.04 2.81
C HIS A 547 9.78 0.35 3.50
N SER A 548 9.30 -0.58 4.33
CA SER A 548 8.21 -0.28 5.27
C SER A 548 8.64 0.82 6.26
N ARG A 549 7.68 1.51 6.87
CA ARG A 549 7.94 2.45 7.96
C ARG A 549 8.22 1.65 9.24
N ASP A 550 9.15 2.10 10.09
CA ASP A 550 9.58 1.35 11.30
C ASP A 550 8.45 0.96 12.28
N LEU A 551 7.30 1.66 12.22
CA LEU A 551 6.11 1.38 13.03
C LEU A 551 5.16 0.34 12.41
N ILE A 552 5.46 -0.17 11.21
CA ILE A 552 4.60 -1.08 10.45
C ILE A 552 5.37 -2.40 10.23
N PRO A 553 5.02 -3.48 10.95
CA PRO A 553 5.79 -4.71 10.96
C PRO A 553 5.75 -5.41 9.59
N VAL A 554 6.92 -5.87 9.15
CA VAL A 554 7.04 -6.85 8.06
C VAL A 554 6.85 -8.27 8.63
N PRO A 555 6.37 -9.25 7.85
CA PRO A 555 5.99 -10.57 8.37
C PRO A 555 7.18 -11.51 8.66
N PHE A 556 8.40 -11.00 8.81
CA PHE A 556 9.63 -11.76 9.05
C PHE A 556 10.58 -10.97 9.95
N ASP A 557 11.46 -11.66 10.67
CA ASP A 557 12.46 -11.03 11.51
C ASP A 557 13.43 -10.13 10.71
N ARG A 558 13.94 -9.09 11.36
CA ARG A 558 14.86 -8.14 10.74
C ARG A 558 16.15 -8.84 10.32
N PRO A 559 16.50 -8.89 9.02
CA PRO A 559 17.75 -9.50 8.56
C PRO A 559 18.97 -8.70 9.04
N ALA A 560 20.12 -9.36 9.09
CA ALA A 560 21.39 -8.72 9.48
C ALA A 560 21.85 -7.67 8.45
N ASP A 561 21.65 -7.93 7.15
CA ASP A 561 21.80 -6.94 6.07
C ASP A 561 20.89 -7.29 4.86
N GLU A 562 20.69 -6.32 3.94
CA GLU A 562 19.91 -6.48 2.70
C GLU A 562 20.75 -6.16 1.44
N PHE A 563 21.01 -7.18 0.61
CA PHE A 563 21.78 -7.07 -0.63
C PHE A 563 20.90 -6.86 -1.87
N ALA A 564 21.34 -6.01 -2.79
CA ALA A 564 20.71 -5.80 -4.10
C ALA A 564 21.43 -6.62 -5.19
N VAL A 565 20.67 -7.37 -6.00
CA VAL A 565 21.21 -8.26 -7.04
C VAL A 565 20.48 -8.03 -8.36
N VAL A 566 21.14 -7.33 -9.28
CA VAL A 566 20.66 -7.10 -10.65
C VAL A 566 21.22 -8.20 -11.56
N LEU A 567 20.32 -9.07 -12.02
CA LEU A 567 20.55 -10.08 -13.03
C LEU A 567 20.16 -9.53 -14.41
N GLY A 568 20.78 -10.04 -15.46
CA GLY A 568 20.39 -9.70 -16.82
C GLY A 568 21.17 -10.48 -17.87
N ASP A 569 20.57 -10.64 -19.05
CA ASP A 569 21.30 -11.03 -20.25
C ASP A 569 22.01 -9.84 -20.90
N TRP A 570 23.13 -10.10 -21.56
CA TRP A 570 23.99 -9.08 -22.14
C TRP A 570 24.46 -9.42 -23.56
N TYR A 571 24.61 -8.40 -24.40
CA TYR A 571 25.11 -8.50 -25.77
C TYR A 571 26.46 -7.77 -25.88
N ASN A 572 27.45 -8.37 -26.54
CA ASN A 572 28.76 -7.74 -26.80
C ASN A 572 28.72 -6.62 -27.87
N LYS A 573 27.52 -6.20 -28.28
CA LYS A 573 27.29 -5.12 -29.25
C LYS A 573 26.53 -3.99 -28.56
N GLY A 574 27.10 -2.79 -28.58
CA GLY A 574 26.45 -1.60 -28.05
C GLY A 574 25.09 -1.33 -28.71
N HIS A 575 24.22 -0.64 -27.97
CA HIS A 575 22.81 -0.41 -28.32
C HIS A 575 22.59 0.16 -29.73
N LYS A 576 23.43 1.07 -30.20
CA LYS A 576 23.38 1.64 -31.58
C LYS A 576 23.57 0.57 -32.66
N ALA A 577 24.46 -0.41 -32.44
CA ALA A 577 24.68 -1.51 -33.39
C ALA A 577 23.51 -2.52 -33.36
N LEU A 578 22.97 -2.82 -32.18
CA LEU A 578 21.75 -3.62 -32.03
C LEU A 578 20.54 -2.94 -32.71
N LYS A 579 20.42 -1.61 -32.57
CA LYS A 579 19.36 -0.80 -33.18
C LYS A 579 19.42 -0.89 -34.70
N SER A 580 20.62 -0.73 -35.27
CA SER A 580 20.86 -0.89 -36.72
C SER A 580 20.47 -2.29 -37.23
N ILE A 581 20.72 -3.34 -36.46
CA ILE A 581 20.28 -4.71 -36.81
C ILE A 581 18.75 -4.79 -36.88
N LEU A 582 18.02 -4.32 -35.85
CA LEU A 582 16.54 -4.30 -35.85
C LEU A 582 15.95 -3.40 -36.95
N ASP A 583 16.59 -2.27 -37.23
CA ASP A 583 16.17 -1.35 -38.30
C ASP A 583 16.40 -1.94 -39.69
N SER A 584 17.42 -2.81 -39.87
CA SER A 584 17.62 -3.61 -41.10
C SER A 584 16.64 -4.79 -41.26
N GLY A 585 15.62 -4.90 -40.40
CA GLY A 585 14.61 -5.98 -40.42
C GLY A 585 15.11 -7.32 -39.89
N ARG A 586 16.34 -7.39 -39.36
CA ARG A 586 16.95 -8.58 -38.78
C ARG A 586 16.72 -8.60 -37.26
N SER A 587 16.56 -9.79 -36.68
CA SER A 587 16.55 -9.94 -35.22
C SER A 587 17.96 -9.76 -34.64
N ILE A 588 18.07 -9.23 -33.42
CA ILE A 588 19.34 -9.21 -32.66
C ILE A 588 19.77 -10.62 -32.22
N GLY A 589 18.84 -11.58 -32.18
CA GLY A 589 19.14 -12.97 -31.86
C GLY A 589 19.31 -13.20 -30.37
N ARG A 590 20.25 -14.09 -30.01
CA ARG A 590 20.51 -14.43 -28.60
C ARG A 590 21.57 -13.50 -28.00
N PRO A 591 21.49 -13.19 -26.71
CA PRO A 591 22.57 -12.56 -25.96
C PRO A 591 23.82 -13.45 -25.92
N ASP A 592 24.97 -12.82 -25.71
CA ASP A 592 26.28 -13.46 -25.62
C ASP A 592 26.52 -14.13 -24.25
N GLY A 593 25.83 -13.66 -23.19
CA GLY A 593 26.01 -14.14 -21.82
C GLY A 593 24.97 -13.58 -20.84
N ILE A 594 25.16 -13.84 -19.55
CA ILE A 594 24.37 -13.27 -18.45
C ILE A 594 25.30 -12.71 -17.37
N HIS A 595 24.85 -11.71 -16.60
CA HIS A 595 25.64 -11.09 -15.53
C HIS A 595 24.91 -11.08 -14.18
N ILE A 596 25.68 -10.91 -13.12
CA ILE A 596 25.26 -10.65 -11.73
C ILE A 596 25.95 -9.34 -11.31
N ASN A 597 25.17 -8.28 -11.05
CA ASN A 597 25.69 -6.93 -10.73
C ASN A 597 26.80 -6.44 -11.68
N GLY A 598 26.63 -6.67 -12.99
CA GLY A 598 27.61 -6.26 -14.00
C GLY A 598 28.92 -7.06 -14.04
N LYS A 599 28.97 -8.24 -13.40
CA LYS A 599 30.08 -9.21 -13.47
C LYS A 599 29.57 -10.57 -13.96
N SER A 600 30.40 -11.35 -14.65
CA SER A 600 30.04 -12.66 -15.22
C SER A 600 31.15 -13.70 -14.96
N ASN A 601 31.39 -14.01 -13.69
CA ASN A 601 32.43 -14.97 -13.30
C ASN A 601 31.98 -16.42 -13.56
N LYS A 602 32.96 -17.31 -13.65
CA LYS A 602 32.83 -18.77 -13.76
C LYS A 602 33.30 -19.45 -12.46
N VAL A 603 33.00 -20.73 -12.35
CA VAL A 603 33.51 -21.57 -11.25
C VAL A 603 35.03 -21.64 -11.32
N GLY A 604 35.70 -21.30 -10.21
CA GLY A 604 37.16 -21.27 -10.10
C GLY A 604 37.82 -19.94 -10.48
N ASP A 605 37.06 -18.93 -10.94
CA ASP A 605 37.61 -17.59 -11.15
C ASP A 605 38.02 -16.94 -9.81
N VAL A 606 39.13 -16.21 -9.80
CA VAL A 606 39.63 -15.51 -8.60
C VAL A 606 38.82 -14.24 -8.37
N VAL A 607 37.75 -14.35 -7.57
CA VAL A 607 36.84 -13.24 -7.26
C VAL A 607 37.40 -12.38 -6.11
N ALA A 608 37.93 -11.21 -6.46
CA ALA A 608 38.48 -10.23 -5.51
C ALA A 608 37.41 -9.62 -4.57
N GLU A 609 36.21 -9.34 -5.10
CA GLU A 609 35.07 -8.78 -4.36
C GLU A 609 33.89 -9.75 -4.39
N PRO A 610 33.47 -10.34 -3.26
CA PRO A 610 32.28 -11.17 -3.20
C PRO A 610 31.01 -10.33 -3.41
N LEU A 611 29.90 -10.99 -3.76
CA LEU A 611 28.56 -10.39 -3.85
C LEU A 611 28.06 -9.93 -2.48
N ALA A 612 28.41 -10.68 -1.43
CA ALA A 612 28.08 -10.43 -0.05
C ALA A 612 29.11 -11.12 0.86
N THR A 613 29.35 -10.55 2.05
CA THR A 613 30.07 -11.21 3.14
C THR A 613 29.10 -11.45 4.29
N LEU A 614 28.97 -12.69 4.76
CA LEU A 614 27.98 -13.12 5.73
C LEU A 614 28.64 -13.54 7.05
N GLU A 615 28.07 -13.17 8.18
CA GLU A 615 28.42 -13.72 9.49
C GLU A 615 27.75 -15.10 9.68
N PRO A 616 28.48 -16.12 10.16
CA PRO A 616 27.90 -17.43 10.46
C PRO A 616 26.70 -17.34 11.43
N GLY A 617 25.66 -18.11 11.16
CA GLY A 617 24.42 -18.16 11.96
C GLY A 617 23.50 -16.95 11.83
N LYS A 618 23.76 -16.00 10.92
CA LYS A 618 22.86 -14.85 10.65
C LYS A 618 22.00 -15.06 9.41
N THR A 619 20.82 -14.43 9.39
CA THR A 619 19.92 -14.42 8.22
C THR A 619 20.01 -13.09 7.47
N TYR A 620 20.10 -13.16 6.15
CA TYR A 620 20.29 -12.04 5.22
C TYR A 620 19.20 -12.01 4.17
N ARG A 621 18.88 -10.82 3.65
CA ARG A 621 17.91 -10.67 2.55
C ARG A 621 18.63 -10.40 1.24
N PHE A 622 18.28 -11.14 0.19
CA PHE A 622 18.72 -10.86 -1.17
C PHE A 622 17.52 -10.41 -2.01
N ARG A 623 17.59 -9.18 -2.51
CA ARG A 623 16.59 -8.56 -3.40
C ARG A 623 17.07 -8.73 -4.84
N VAL A 624 16.56 -9.75 -5.51
CA VAL A 624 17.02 -10.23 -6.82
C VAL A 624 16.04 -9.78 -7.91
N CYS A 625 16.54 -8.99 -8.87
CA CYS A 625 15.75 -8.45 -9.98
C CYS A 625 16.37 -8.83 -11.33
N ASN A 626 15.56 -9.25 -12.31
CA ASN A 626 16.04 -9.52 -13.68
C ASN A 626 15.73 -8.33 -14.58
N ALA A 627 16.75 -7.52 -14.88
CA ALA A 627 16.66 -6.34 -15.72
C ALA A 627 17.17 -6.58 -17.16
N GLY A 628 17.30 -7.83 -17.58
CA GLY A 628 17.74 -8.23 -18.93
C GLY A 628 16.84 -7.73 -20.07
N MET A 629 17.11 -8.22 -21.28
CA MET A 629 16.36 -7.86 -22.50
C MET A 629 15.56 -9.01 -23.09
N HIS A 630 15.90 -10.26 -22.77
CA HIS A 630 15.37 -11.42 -23.47
C HIS A 630 15.24 -12.68 -22.59
N VAL A 631 16.08 -12.85 -21.57
CA VAL A 631 16.27 -14.16 -20.91
C VAL A 631 15.64 -14.22 -19.52
N SER A 632 14.70 -15.15 -19.33
CA SER A 632 14.33 -15.60 -18.00
C SER A 632 15.48 -16.41 -17.38
N VAL A 633 15.78 -16.19 -16.12
CA VAL A 633 16.87 -16.89 -15.41
C VAL A 633 16.31 -17.73 -14.26
N ASN A 634 17.11 -18.66 -13.76
CA ASN A 634 16.94 -19.33 -12.49
C ASN A 634 18.12 -18.97 -11.59
N PHE A 635 17.85 -18.64 -10.32
CA PHE A 635 18.89 -18.39 -9.31
C PHE A 635 18.75 -19.32 -8.10
N ARG A 636 19.88 -19.58 -7.45
CA ARG A 636 20.02 -20.46 -6.27
C ARG A 636 21.36 -20.24 -5.57
N PHE A 637 21.46 -20.65 -4.31
CA PHE A 637 22.70 -20.62 -3.53
C PHE A 637 23.24 -22.05 -3.38
N GLN A 638 24.55 -22.22 -3.50
CA GLN A 638 25.21 -23.48 -3.23
C GLN A 638 25.10 -23.82 -1.74
N GLY A 639 24.46 -24.95 -1.41
CA GLY A 639 24.33 -25.43 -0.02
C GLY A 639 23.33 -24.68 0.85
N HIS A 640 22.56 -23.71 0.32
CA HIS A 640 21.62 -22.91 1.12
C HIS A 640 20.22 -22.86 0.48
N PRO A 641 19.14 -23.19 1.22
CA PRO A 641 17.77 -22.96 0.78
C PRO A 641 17.40 -21.46 0.87
N MET A 642 16.31 -21.08 0.21
CA MET A 642 15.83 -19.69 0.14
C MET A 642 14.36 -19.57 0.58
N THR A 643 14.08 -18.74 1.57
CA THR A 643 12.69 -18.44 1.99
C THR A 643 12.16 -17.23 1.22
N LEU A 644 11.11 -17.38 0.43
CA LEU A 644 10.54 -16.28 -0.37
C LEU A 644 9.65 -15.36 0.48
N VAL A 645 10.00 -14.08 0.58
CA VAL A 645 9.32 -13.12 1.50
C VAL A 645 8.70 -11.88 0.84
N GLU A 646 9.07 -11.55 -0.39
CA GLU A 646 8.42 -10.49 -1.19
C GLU A 646 8.54 -10.75 -2.69
N MET A 647 7.50 -10.39 -3.44
CA MET A 647 7.49 -10.34 -4.90
C MET A 647 6.91 -8.99 -5.34
N GLU A 648 7.71 -8.15 -6.02
CA GLU A 648 7.24 -6.89 -6.63
C GLU A 648 6.46 -5.93 -5.71
N GLY A 649 6.71 -6.00 -4.40
CA GLY A 649 6.02 -5.24 -3.34
C GLY A 649 4.93 -5.96 -2.55
N SER A 650 4.59 -7.19 -2.92
CA SER A 650 3.67 -8.05 -2.17
C SER A 650 4.41 -9.00 -1.24
N HIS A 651 3.95 -9.15 0.02
CA HIS A 651 4.49 -10.16 0.92
C HIS A 651 3.91 -11.53 0.62
N THR A 652 4.76 -12.56 0.60
CA THR A 652 4.37 -13.94 0.32
C THR A 652 4.19 -14.77 1.58
N VAL A 653 3.38 -15.83 1.47
CA VAL A 653 3.49 -16.99 2.36
C VAL A 653 4.92 -17.54 2.20
N GLN A 654 5.60 -17.77 3.32
CA GLN A 654 7.05 -17.91 3.38
C GLN A 654 7.53 -19.32 3.04
N ASN A 655 7.21 -19.74 1.83
CA ASN A 655 7.64 -21.01 1.27
C ASN A 655 9.16 -21.02 1.03
N VAL A 656 9.77 -22.19 1.27
CA VAL A 656 11.20 -22.45 1.10
C VAL A 656 11.46 -23.10 -0.26
N TYR A 657 12.51 -22.66 -0.96
CA TYR A 657 12.87 -23.11 -2.31
C TYR A 657 14.37 -23.31 -2.47
N ASP A 658 14.79 -24.38 -3.15
CA ASP A 658 16.20 -24.59 -3.55
C ASP A 658 16.61 -23.69 -4.72
N SER A 659 15.65 -23.31 -5.57
CA SER A 659 15.87 -22.38 -6.69
C SER A 659 14.59 -21.66 -7.12
N LEU A 660 14.74 -20.46 -7.67
CA LEU A 660 13.64 -19.61 -8.13
C LEU A 660 13.86 -19.15 -9.57
N ASP A 661 12.82 -19.26 -10.39
CA ASP A 661 12.77 -18.62 -11.71
C ASP A 661 12.41 -17.13 -11.60
N LEU A 662 13.08 -16.32 -12.41
CA LEU A 662 12.95 -14.87 -12.44
C LEU A 662 12.88 -14.39 -13.90
N HIS A 663 11.69 -13.96 -14.32
CA HIS A 663 11.43 -13.53 -15.69
C HIS A 663 11.81 -12.06 -15.87
N VAL A 664 11.92 -11.60 -17.14
CA VAL A 664 12.46 -10.26 -17.44
C VAL A 664 11.52 -9.17 -16.92
N GLY A 665 12.07 -8.19 -16.18
CA GLY A 665 11.33 -7.14 -15.48
C GLY A 665 10.91 -7.49 -14.05
N GLN A 666 11.08 -8.75 -13.60
CA GLN A 666 10.60 -9.19 -12.29
C GLN A 666 11.62 -9.00 -11.15
N CYS A 667 11.11 -8.81 -9.92
CA CYS A 667 11.88 -8.73 -8.68
C CYS A 667 11.32 -9.66 -7.58
N LEU A 668 12.21 -10.33 -6.84
CA LEU A 668 11.90 -11.18 -5.68
C LEU A 668 12.83 -10.84 -4.50
N SER A 669 12.34 -10.93 -3.27
CA SER A 669 13.17 -11.01 -2.06
C SER A 669 13.18 -12.41 -1.48
N VAL A 670 14.38 -12.93 -1.22
CA VAL A 670 14.57 -14.14 -0.41
C VAL A 670 15.33 -13.84 0.87
N LEU A 671 15.04 -14.60 1.92
CA LEU A 671 15.90 -14.74 3.09
C LEU A 671 16.80 -15.98 2.93
N VAL A 672 18.06 -15.85 3.34
CA VAL A 672 19.08 -16.91 3.34
C VAL A 672 19.82 -16.84 4.67
N THR A 673 19.89 -17.96 5.39
CA THR A 673 20.64 -18.08 6.66
C THR A 673 22.03 -18.63 6.40
N ALA A 674 23.07 -18.05 7.00
CA ALA A 674 24.44 -18.51 6.90
C ALA A 674 24.70 -19.72 7.84
N ASP A 675 24.03 -20.84 7.58
CA ASP A 675 23.99 -22.04 8.44
C ASP A 675 25.04 -23.12 8.11
N GLN A 676 25.85 -22.90 7.07
CA GLN A 676 26.88 -23.85 6.61
C GLN A 676 28.24 -23.65 7.31
N ALA A 677 29.22 -24.47 6.95
CA ALA A 677 30.60 -24.32 7.41
C ALA A 677 31.25 -23.01 6.90
N VAL A 678 32.27 -22.51 7.59
CA VAL A 678 32.94 -21.24 7.25
C VAL A 678 33.77 -21.39 5.96
N SER A 679 33.16 -21.05 4.83
CA SER A 679 33.71 -21.17 3.47
C SER A 679 33.20 -20.05 2.55
N ASP A 680 33.82 -19.89 1.38
CA ASP A 680 33.13 -19.28 0.24
C ASP A 680 32.07 -20.24 -0.31
N TYR A 681 30.99 -19.68 -0.88
CA TYR A 681 29.91 -20.40 -1.57
C TYR A 681 29.50 -19.66 -2.86
N TYR A 682 28.99 -20.38 -3.86
CA TYR A 682 28.47 -19.74 -5.07
C TYR A 682 26.98 -19.37 -4.96
N PHE A 683 26.67 -18.10 -5.23
CA PHE A 683 25.39 -17.71 -5.79
C PHE A 683 25.41 -18.00 -7.29
N VAL A 684 24.49 -18.84 -7.76
CA VAL A 684 24.48 -19.42 -9.12
C VAL A 684 23.29 -18.88 -9.90
N VAL A 685 23.55 -18.42 -11.12
CA VAL A 685 22.50 -18.04 -12.07
C VAL A 685 22.65 -18.82 -13.37
N SER A 686 21.53 -19.32 -13.91
CA SER A 686 21.47 -20.06 -15.18
C SER A 686 20.23 -19.68 -15.98
N SER A 687 20.38 -19.41 -17.28
CA SER A 687 19.26 -19.08 -18.17
C SER A 687 18.23 -20.22 -18.26
N ARG A 688 16.94 -19.90 -18.32
CA ARG A 688 15.85 -20.85 -18.61
C ARG A 688 15.37 -20.71 -20.05
N PHE A 689 14.81 -21.80 -20.58
CA PHE A 689 14.14 -21.88 -21.89
C PHE A 689 15.03 -21.57 -23.12
N LEU A 690 16.35 -21.73 -23.01
CA LEU A 690 17.29 -21.65 -24.13
C LEU A 690 17.81 -23.04 -24.52
N LYS A 691 18.02 -23.30 -25.82
CA LYS A 691 18.60 -24.57 -26.33
C LYS A 691 20.08 -24.80 -25.98
N LYS A 692 20.74 -23.79 -25.41
CA LYS A 692 22.07 -23.85 -24.83
C LYS A 692 21.99 -22.94 -23.60
N PRO A 693 22.20 -23.44 -22.37
CA PRO A 693 22.15 -22.61 -21.19
C PRO A 693 23.35 -21.64 -21.17
N LEU A 694 23.11 -20.43 -20.68
CA LEU A 694 24.09 -19.46 -20.25
C LEU A 694 24.15 -19.49 -18.72
N SER A 695 25.33 -19.40 -18.13
CA SER A 695 25.51 -19.40 -16.67
C SER A 695 26.53 -18.36 -16.23
N ALA A 696 26.36 -17.88 -14.99
CA ALA A 696 27.31 -17.04 -14.28
C ALA A 696 27.24 -17.35 -12.78
N VAL A 697 28.34 -17.12 -12.06
CA VAL A 697 28.40 -17.26 -10.60
C VAL A 697 28.97 -16.01 -9.94
N ALA A 698 28.58 -15.80 -8.69
CA ALA A 698 29.21 -14.83 -7.81
C ALA A 698 29.50 -15.48 -6.45
N VAL A 699 30.59 -15.08 -5.79
CA VAL A 699 30.96 -15.63 -4.48
C VAL A 699 30.17 -14.93 -3.38
N VAL A 700 29.62 -15.71 -2.47
CA VAL A 700 29.07 -15.30 -1.17
C VAL A 700 30.03 -15.83 -0.13
N ARG A 701 30.68 -14.93 0.61
CA ARG A 701 31.80 -15.25 1.50
C ARG A 701 31.36 -15.32 2.95
N TYR A 702 31.70 -16.38 3.68
CA TYR A 702 31.56 -16.36 5.14
C TYR A 702 32.69 -15.52 5.77
N ALA A 703 32.38 -14.77 6.83
CA ALA A 703 33.37 -14.05 7.61
C ALA A 703 34.38 -15.03 8.22
N GLY A 704 35.67 -14.82 7.91
CA GLY A 704 36.75 -15.75 8.30
C GLY A 704 37.02 -16.91 7.32
N ALA A 705 36.29 -17.00 6.19
CA ALA A 705 36.55 -18.01 5.18
C ALA A 705 37.95 -17.85 4.54
N SER A 706 38.67 -18.96 4.46
CA SER A 706 39.97 -19.10 3.76
C SER A 706 39.93 -20.16 2.65
N ALA A 707 38.90 -21.01 2.62
CA ALA A 707 38.68 -22.00 1.58
C ALA A 707 37.81 -21.44 0.43
N PRO A 708 38.16 -21.71 -0.84
CA PRO A 708 37.35 -21.33 -1.98
C PRO A 708 36.08 -22.19 -2.10
N ALA A 709 35.05 -21.66 -2.74
CA ALA A 709 33.79 -22.37 -2.97
C ALA A 709 33.98 -23.64 -3.80
N ALA A 710 33.35 -24.74 -3.37
CA ALA A 710 33.44 -26.04 -4.01
C ALA A 710 33.00 -25.97 -5.49
N ALA A 711 33.67 -26.71 -6.38
CA ALA A 711 33.42 -26.60 -7.82
C ALA A 711 32.07 -27.21 -8.27
N GLU A 712 31.46 -28.07 -7.45
CA GLU A 712 30.16 -28.67 -7.74
C GLU A 712 29.02 -27.69 -7.43
N LEU A 713 28.31 -27.27 -8.48
CA LEU A 713 27.15 -26.37 -8.34
C LEU A 713 25.86 -27.16 -8.14
N PRO A 714 24.89 -26.64 -7.35
CA PRO A 714 23.55 -27.21 -7.31
C PRO A 714 22.94 -27.29 -8.72
N PRO A 715 22.26 -28.39 -9.08
CA PRO A 715 21.75 -28.60 -10.43
C PRO A 715 20.68 -27.55 -10.79
N PRO A 716 20.60 -27.11 -12.07
CA PRO A 716 19.48 -26.30 -12.53
C PRO A 716 18.19 -27.15 -12.58
N PRO A 717 17.00 -26.55 -12.51
CA PRO A 717 15.76 -27.27 -12.76
C PRO A 717 15.69 -27.85 -14.18
N PRO A 718 14.81 -28.83 -14.44
CA PRO A 718 14.79 -29.57 -15.71
C PRO A 718 14.72 -28.67 -16.95
N GLU A 719 15.74 -28.75 -17.82
CA GLU A 719 15.86 -27.85 -18.97
C GLU A 719 14.98 -28.23 -20.16
N SER A 720 14.58 -29.50 -20.30
CA SER A 720 13.82 -29.95 -21.48
C SER A 720 12.45 -29.27 -21.54
N GLU A 721 12.15 -28.62 -22.68
CA GLU A 721 11.12 -27.57 -22.82
C GLU A 721 9.81 -27.91 -22.08
N ARG A 722 9.24 -29.10 -22.29
CA ARG A 722 7.99 -29.54 -21.63
C ARG A 722 8.12 -29.72 -20.11
N LYS A 723 9.22 -30.32 -19.60
CA LYS A 723 9.43 -30.51 -18.15
C LYS A 723 9.76 -29.19 -17.47
N GLY A 724 10.59 -28.36 -18.09
CA GLY A 724 10.99 -27.05 -17.57
C GLY A 724 9.83 -26.07 -17.46
N ILE A 725 8.95 -26.00 -18.48
CA ILE A 725 7.74 -25.18 -18.43
C ILE A 725 6.78 -25.70 -17.34
N ALA A 726 6.57 -27.02 -17.24
CA ALA A 726 5.71 -27.59 -16.20
C ALA A 726 6.21 -27.31 -14.78
N TRP A 727 7.54 -27.39 -14.56
CA TRP A 727 8.17 -27.02 -13.28
C TRP A 727 7.94 -25.53 -12.96
N SER A 728 8.17 -24.64 -13.92
CA SER A 728 8.03 -23.19 -13.75
C SER A 728 6.56 -22.75 -13.54
N MET A 729 5.60 -23.41 -14.22
CA MET A 729 4.16 -23.26 -13.95
C MET A 729 3.76 -23.75 -12.55
N ASN A 730 4.36 -24.83 -12.05
CA ASN A 730 4.08 -25.32 -10.70
C ASN A 730 4.69 -24.42 -9.62
N GLN A 731 5.88 -23.85 -9.87
CA GLN A 731 6.44 -22.81 -9.02
C GLN A 731 5.53 -21.58 -8.97
N PHE A 732 4.99 -21.10 -10.10
CA PHE A 732 3.96 -20.05 -10.11
C PHE A 732 2.75 -20.39 -9.23
N ARG A 733 2.22 -21.61 -9.31
CA ARG A 733 1.08 -22.08 -8.49
C ARG A 733 1.38 -22.17 -6.99
N SER A 734 2.66 -22.28 -6.63
CA SER A 734 3.11 -22.32 -5.23
C SER A 734 3.22 -20.94 -4.58
N PHE A 735 3.24 -19.86 -5.36
CA PHE A 735 3.26 -18.51 -4.83
C PHE A 735 1.87 -18.11 -4.30
N ARG A 736 1.84 -17.59 -3.07
CA ARG A 736 0.62 -17.24 -2.33
C ARG A 736 0.83 -15.93 -1.61
N TRP A 737 -0.18 -15.05 -1.66
CA TRP A 737 -0.14 -13.74 -1.03
C TRP A 737 -0.37 -13.86 0.48
N ASN A 738 0.41 -13.18 1.30
CA ASN A 738 0.26 -13.25 2.75
C ASN A 738 -0.88 -12.33 3.21
N LEU A 739 -2.11 -12.85 3.18
CA LEU A 739 -3.32 -12.09 3.45
C LEU A 739 -3.38 -11.45 4.85
N THR A 740 -2.62 -11.95 5.83
CA THR A 740 -2.55 -11.38 7.19
C THR A 740 -1.43 -10.36 7.37
N ALA A 741 -0.46 -10.28 6.45
CA ALA A 741 0.63 -9.31 6.52
C ALA A 741 0.13 -7.87 6.31
N SER A 742 0.72 -6.92 7.04
CA SER A 742 0.62 -5.49 6.72
C SER A 742 1.41 -5.17 5.45
N ALA A 743 0.93 -4.19 4.69
CA ALA A 743 1.67 -3.57 3.59
C ALA A 743 2.35 -2.28 4.10
N ALA A 744 2.32 -1.19 3.32
CA ALA A 744 2.67 0.16 3.80
C ALA A 744 1.69 0.79 4.81
N ARG A 745 0.67 0.03 5.25
CA ARG A 745 -0.33 0.43 6.25
C ARG A 745 -0.64 -0.78 7.16
N PRO A 746 -1.11 -0.57 8.40
CA PRO A 746 -1.50 -1.65 9.32
C PRO A 746 -2.70 -2.52 8.85
N ASN A 747 -3.36 -2.16 7.75
CA ASN A 747 -4.41 -2.98 7.15
C ASN A 747 -3.81 -4.27 6.56
N PRO A 748 -4.35 -5.47 6.88
CA PRO A 748 -3.92 -6.71 6.26
C PRO A 748 -4.12 -6.70 4.74
N GLN A 749 -3.17 -7.29 4.00
CA GLN A 749 -3.23 -7.36 2.53
C GLN A 749 -4.51 -8.05 2.02
N GLY A 750 -5.07 -9.00 2.78
CA GLY A 750 -6.32 -9.69 2.47
C GLY A 750 -7.61 -8.88 2.62
N SER A 751 -7.56 -7.60 3.02
CA SER A 751 -8.78 -6.77 3.14
C SER A 751 -9.39 -6.35 1.79
N TYR A 752 -8.80 -6.78 0.66
CA TYR A 752 -9.29 -6.47 -0.69
C TYR A 752 -9.70 -7.77 -1.41
N HIS A 753 -10.98 -8.11 -1.35
CA HIS A 753 -11.54 -9.34 -1.91
C HIS A 753 -11.76 -9.24 -3.43
N TYR A 754 -10.67 -9.08 -4.18
CA TYR A 754 -10.68 -8.94 -5.65
C TYR A 754 -11.50 -10.02 -6.38
N GLY A 755 -11.51 -11.25 -5.86
CA GLY A 755 -12.27 -12.37 -6.41
C GLY A 755 -13.78 -12.27 -6.29
N GLN A 756 -14.31 -11.33 -5.50
CA GLN A 756 -15.74 -11.05 -5.34
C GLN A 756 -16.22 -9.90 -6.23
N ILE A 757 -15.31 -9.22 -6.95
CA ILE A 757 -15.65 -8.05 -7.77
C ILE A 757 -15.97 -8.51 -9.20
N ASN A 758 -17.14 -8.10 -9.71
CA ASN A 758 -17.56 -8.46 -11.07
C ASN A 758 -16.63 -7.88 -12.13
N ILE A 759 -16.18 -8.72 -13.08
CA ILE A 759 -15.38 -8.31 -14.24
C ILE A 759 -16.27 -7.43 -15.13
N THR A 760 -15.86 -6.17 -15.33
CA THR A 760 -16.59 -5.19 -16.15
C THR A 760 -16.14 -5.17 -17.61
N ARG A 761 -14.94 -5.69 -17.91
CA ARG A 761 -14.36 -5.80 -19.25
C ARG A 761 -13.25 -6.86 -19.25
N THR A 762 -13.17 -7.63 -20.33
CA THR A 762 -12.08 -8.57 -20.60
C THR A 762 -11.29 -8.08 -21.81
N ILE A 763 -9.98 -7.95 -21.70
CA ILE A 763 -9.07 -7.53 -22.79
C ILE A 763 -8.13 -8.70 -23.08
N LYS A 764 -8.21 -9.29 -24.28
CA LYS A 764 -7.39 -10.44 -24.71
C LYS A 764 -6.25 -9.97 -25.60
N ILE A 765 -5.06 -9.85 -25.02
CA ILE A 765 -3.80 -9.50 -25.65
C ILE A 765 -3.24 -10.74 -26.38
N ALA A 766 -3.46 -10.82 -27.69
CA ALA A 766 -2.88 -11.84 -28.56
C ALA A 766 -1.74 -11.27 -29.42
N ASN A 767 -0.73 -12.11 -29.65
CA ASN A 767 0.49 -11.74 -30.33
C ASN A 767 0.35 -11.76 -31.85
N THR A 768 0.77 -10.68 -32.50
CA THR A 768 0.89 -10.60 -33.96
C THR A 768 2.32 -10.29 -34.37
N ARG A 769 2.76 -10.90 -35.47
CA ARG A 769 4.13 -10.79 -36.00
C ARG A 769 4.08 -10.84 -37.52
N ALA A 770 4.59 -9.81 -38.18
CA ALA A 770 4.67 -9.75 -39.64
C ALA A 770 5.89 -8.94 -40.09
N THR A 771 6.16 -8.94 -41.40
CA THR A 771 7.14 -8.05 -42.02
C THR A 771 6.39 -6.93 -42.73
N VAL A 772 6.62 -5.67 -42.34
CA VAL A 772 5.97 -4.49 -42.92
C VAL A 772 7.06 -3.56 -43.46
N GLY A 773 7.00 -3.23 -44.76
CA GLY A 773 8.04 -2.42 -45.42
C GLY A 773 9.44 -3.04 -45.35
N GLY A 774 9.55 -4.37 -45.38
CA GLY A 774 10.81 -5.10 -45.22
C GLY A 774 11.32 -5.22 -43.78
N LYS A 775 10.75 -4.49 -42.82
CA LYS A 775 11.13 -4.55 -41.40
C LYS A 775 10.24 -5.53 -40.63
N LEU A 776 10.86 -6.39 -39.81
CA LEU A 776 10.14 -7.22 -38.84
C LEU A 776 9.38 -6.31 -37.84
N ARG A 777 8.11 -6.62 -37.61
CA ARG A 777 7.24 -5.94 -36.65
C ARG A 777 6.55 -6.95 -35.74
N PHE A 778 6.37 -6.55 -34.50
CA PHE A 778 5.51 -7.22 -33.53
C PHE A 778 4.37 -6.27 -33.14
N GLY A 779 3.21 -6.81 -32.79
CA GLY A 779 2.04 -6.03 -32.43
C GLY A 779 1.06 -6.79 -31.53
N ILE A 780 0.13 -6.05 -30.96
CA ILE A 780 -0.96 -6.54 -30.12
C ILE A 780 -2.24 -6.44 -30.95
N ASN A 781 -2.99 -7.53 -31.07
CA ASN A 781 -4.29 -7.57 -31.74
C ASN A 781 -4.28 -6.79 -33.08
N GLY A 782 -3.37 -7.17 -33.98
CA GLY A 782 -3.25 -6.59 -35.33
C GLY A 782 -2.64 -5.20 -35.43
N VAL A 783 -2.20 -4.57 -34.32
CA VAL A 783 -1.55 -3.24 -34.35
C VAL A 783 -0.13 -3.29 -33.78
N SER A 784 0.86 -2.88 -34.57
CA SER A 784 2.25 -2.68 -34.18
C SER A 784 2.50 -1.21 -33.85
N HIS A 785 2.89 -0.94 -32.60
CA HIS A 785 3.08 0.40 -32.10
C HIS A 785 4.20 1.16 -32.84
N VAL A 786 4.03 2.48 -32.95
CA VAL A 786 5.08 3.42 -33.33
C VAL A 786 4.97 4.68 -32.45
N ASN A 787 6.11 5.12 -31.92
CA ASN A 787 6.18 6.36 -31.14
C ASN A 787 6.01 7.57 -32.06
N THR A 788 5.23 8.55 -31.60
CA THR A 788 4.97 9.82 -32.27
C THR A 788 5.93 10.92 -31.79
N GLU A 789 6.14 11.96 -32.61
CA GLU A 789 6.93 13.14 -32.19
C GLU A 789 6.24 13.91 -31.04
N THR A 790 4.91 13.91 -31.03
CA THR A 790 4.10 14.41 -29.92
C THR A 790 3.72 13.23 -29.02
N PRO A 791 4.14 13.18 -27.75
CA PRO A 791 3.71 12.17 -26.80
C PRO A 791 2.19 12.11 -26.70
N LEU A 792 1.64 10.90 -26.72
CA LEU A 792 0.21 10.60 -26.73
C LEU A 792 -0.54 11.31 -25.59
N LYS A 793 0.06 11.32 -24.39
CA LYS A 793 -0.48 11.99 -23.20
C LYS A 793 -0.57 13.51 -23.36
N LEU A 794 0.41 14.13 -24.03
CA LEU A 794 0.37 15.55 -24.35
C LEU A 794 -0.67 15.84 -25.43
N ALA A 795 -0.77 15.01 -26.47
CA ALA A 795 -1.79 15.16 -27.51
C ALA A 795 -3.22 15.10 -26.92
N GLU A 796 -3.46 14.17 -25.99
CA GLU A 796 -4.72 14.03 -25.26
C GLU A 796 -5.01 15.23 -24.35
N TYR A 797 -4.06 15.64 -23.50
CA TYR A 797 -4.24 16.78 -22.59
C TYR A 797 -4.48 18.11 -23.32
N PHE A 798 -3.84 18.32 -24.48
CA PHE A 798 -4.05 19.50 -25.34
C PHE A 798 -5.28 19.41 -26.25
N GLY A 799 -6.05 18.31 -26.22
CA GLY A 799 -7.25 18.16 -27.04
C GLY A 799 -6.96 18.05 -28.55
N VAL A 800 -5.80 17.47 -28.91
CA VAL A 800 -5.33 17.26 -30.28
C VAL A 800 -4.95 15.80 -30.57
N ALA A 801 -5.51 14.86 -29.78
CA ALA A 801 -5.29 13.43 -29.94
C ALA A 801 -5.65 12.92 -31.35
N ASP A 802 -6.71 13.47 -31.95
CA ASP A 802 -7.20 13.23 -33.31
C ASP A 802 -6.14 13.44 -34.42
N LYS A 803 -5.08 14.20 -34.13
CA LYS A 803 -3.97 14.50 -35.06
C LYS A 803 -2.74 13.62 -34.83
N VAL A 804 -2.79 12.73 -33.84
CA VAL A 804 -1.64 11.96 -33.35
C VAL A 804 -1.94 10.46 -33.26
N PHE A 805 -3.16 10.07 -32.85
CA PHE A 805 -3.58 8.67 -32.75
C PHE A 805 -5.11 8.50 -32.87
N GLU A 806 -5.55 7.30 -33.22
CA GLU A 806 -6.98 6.95 -33.32
C GLU A 806 -7.37 5.93 -32.25
N TYR A 807 -8.52 6.15 -31.60
CA TYR A 807 -9.06 5.22 -30.62
C TYR A 807 -9.71 4.00 -31.27
N GLY A 808 -9.55 2.83 -30.62
CA GLY A 808 -10.24 1.60 -31.04
C GLY A 808 -9.62 0.89 -32.25
N LEU A 809 -8.40 1.27 -32.67
CA LEU A 809 -7.58 0.49 -33.61
C LEU A 809 -7.23 -0.88 -33.01
N VAL A 810 -6.78 -0.90 -31.75
CA VAL A 810 -6.58 -2.13 -30.97
C VAL A 810 -7.95 -2.59 -30.44
N LYS A 811 -8.37 -3.81 -30.78
CA LYS A 811 -9.60 -4.44 -30.26
C LYS A 811 -9.37 -5.21 -28.97
N ASP A 812 -10.45 -5.50 -28.25
CA ASP A 812 -10.39 -6.32 -27.03
C ASP A 812 -10.22 -7.81 -27.33
N ASP A 813 -10.59 -8.29 -28.53
CA ASP A 813 -10.26 -9.63 -29.01
C ASP A 813 -9.62 -9.58 -30.40
N ALA A 814 -8.54 -10.34 -30.61
CA ALA A 814 -7.87 -10.44 -31.90
C ALA A 814 -8.74 -11.09 -32.99
N SER A 815 -9.80 -11.84 -32.62
CA SER A 815 -10.78 -12.34 -33.60
C SER A 815 -11.62 -11.24 -34.26
N GLU A 816 -11.67 -10.04 -33.69
CA GLU A 816 -12.35 -8.87 -34.26
C GLU A 816 -11.46 -8.07 -35.23
N THR A 817 -10.20 -8.49 -35.43
CA THR A 817 -9.20 -7.72 -36.18
C THR A 817 -8.88 -8.34 -37.54
N SER A 818 -8.54 -7.49 -38.52
CA SER A 818 -8.00 -7.91 -39.80
C SER A 818 -6.72 -8.75 -39.65
N GLN A 819 -6.49 -9.67 -40.58
CA GLN A 819 -5.24 -10.45 -40.65
C GLN A 819 -4.01 -9.58 -41.01
N GLN A 820 -4.22 -8.37 -41.52
CA GLN A 820 -3.13 -7.45 -41.89
C GLN A 820 -2.66 -6.62 -40.69
N LEU A 821 -1.38 -6.73 -40.35
CA LEU A 821 -0.73 -5.94 -39.30
C LEU A 821 -0.67 -4.45 -39.70
N VAL A 822 -1.37 -3.60 -38.96
CA VAL A 822 -1.31 -2.13 -39.08
C VAL A 822 -0.13 -1.60 -38.25
N VAL A 823 0.56 -0.58 -38.74
CA VAL A 823 1.59 0.14 -37.96
C VAL A 823 1.04 1.52 -37.60
N ALA A 824 0.67 1.72 -36.35
CA ALA A 824 0.03 2.94 -35.85
C ALA A 824 0.30 3.11 -34.35
N PRO A 825 0.10 4.30 -33.76
CA PRO A 825 0.25 4.49 -32.32
C PRO A 825 -0.88 3.78 -31.56
N SER A 826 -0.54 2.65 -30.93
CA SER A 826 -1.49 1.77 -30.23
C SER A 826 -2.02 2.39 -28.91
N VAL A 827 -3.27 2.88 -28.91
CA VAL A 827 -3.95 3.37 -27.70
C VAL A 827 -5.30 2.69 -27.50
N VAL A 828 -5.55 2.21 -26.28
CA VAL A 828 -6.81 1.63 -25.82
C VAL A 828 -7.45 2.60 -24.83
N ASN A 829 -8.68 3.04 -25.09
CA ASN A 829 -9.47 3.77 -24.11
C ASN A 829 -9.95 2.80 -23.02
N ALA A 830 -10.02 3.25 -21.76
CA ALA A 830 -10.63 2.48 -20.69
C ALA A 830 -11.33 3.36 -19.65
N THR A 831 -12.43 2.83 -19.10
CA THR A 831 -13.26 3.54 -18.14
C THR A 831 -12.59 3.59 -16.77
N PHE A 832 -12.45 4.79 -16.22
CA PHE A 832 -11.93 5.01 -14.87
C PHE A 832 -12.72 4.23 -13.82
N ARG A 833 -12.01 3.49 -12.95
CA ARG A 833 -12.51 2.59 -11.90
C ARG A 833 -13.22 1.32 -12.36
N ASN A 834 -13.21 0.98 -13.65
CA ASN A 834 -13.62 -0.37 -14.07
C ASN A 834 -12.68 -1.43 -13.48
N PHE A 835 -13.25 -2.54 -13.00
CA PHE A 835 -12.49 -3.75 -12.67
C PHE A 835 -12.36 -4.62 -13.92
N VAL A 836 -11.13 -4.83 -14.38
CA VAL A 836 -10.82 -5.43 -15.67
C VAL A 836 -10.02 -6.71 -15.52
N GLU A 837 -10.26 -7.63 -16.46
CA GLU A 837 -9.49 -8.84 -16.67
C GLU A 837 -8.64 -8.67 -17.93
N ILE A 838 -7.33 -8.93 -17.84
CA ILE A 838 -6.42 -8.91 -18.99
C ILE A 838 -5.86 -10.32 -19.19
N ILE A 839 -6.11 -10.88 -20.38
CA ILE A 839 -5.67 -12.22 -20.79
C ILE A 839 -4.53 -12.06 -21.79
N PHE A 840 -3.38 -12.66 -21.54
CA PHE A 840 -2.25 -12.69 -22.48
C PHE A 840 -2.17 -14.07 -23.14
N GLU A 841 -2.37 -14.17 -24.46
CA GLU A 841 -2.29 -15.43 -25.21
C GLU A 841 -0.97 -15.55 -25.98
N ASN A 842 -0.14 -16.54 -25.61
CA ASN A 842 1.16 -16.81 -26.27
C ASN A 842 1.12 -18.09 -27.11
N SER A 843 0.80 -17.94 -28.39
CA SER A 843 0.86 -18.98 -29.42
C SER A 843 2.28 -19.24 -29.97
N GLU A 844 3.30 -18.54 -29.48
CA GLU A 844 4.69 -18.69 -29.97
C GLU A 844 5.47 -19.77 -29.20
N ARG A 845 6.66 -20.09 -29.72
CA ARG A 845 7.59 -21.07 -29.11
C ARG A 845 8.55 -20.47 -28.08
N SER A 846 8.56 -19.15 -27.90
CA SER A 846 9.33 -18.45 -26.86
C SER A 846 8.42 -18.04 -25.72
N ILE A 847 8.93 -18.11 -24.48
CA ILE A 847 8.31 -17.42 -23.34
C ILE A 847 8.24 -15.91 -23.64
N GLN A 848 7.23 -15.23 -23.11
CA GLN A 848 7.10 -13.77 -23.14
C GLN A 848 6.87 -13.26 -21.73
N THR A 849 7.16 -11.98 -21.48
CA THR A 849 6.93 -11.34 -20.17
C THR A 849 6.40 -9.93 -20.42
N TRP A 850 5.40 -9.51 -19.63
CA TRP A 850 4.63 -8.28 -19.81
C TRP A 850 4.62 -7.45 -18.54
N ASN A 851 4.76 -6.14 -18.67
CA ASN A 851 4.66 -5.15 -17.59
C ASN A 851 3.56 -4.14 -17.91
N LEU A 852 2.76 -3.79 -16.90
CA LEU A 852 1.79 -2.69 -16.93
C LEU A 852 2.25 -1.58 -15.99
N ASP A 853 2.66 -0.44 -16.54
CA ASP A 853 3.01 0.74 -15.73
C ASP A 853 1.77 1.33 -15.03
N GLY A 854 1.98 2.12 -13.98
CA GLY A 854 0.92 2.78 -13.22
C GLY A 854 0.10 1.89 -12.30
N TYR A 855 0.16 0.56 -12.44
CA TYR A 855 -0.74 -0.37 -11.74
C TYR A 855 0.00 -1.49 -11.01
N SER A 856 -0.77 -2.21 -10.20
CA SER A 856 -0.48 -3.60 -9.87
C SER A 856 -1.76 -4.42 -10.08
N PHE A 857 -1.59 -5.70 -10.37
CA PHE A 857 -2.65 -6.64 -10.74
C PHE A 857 -2.49 -7.96 -9.99
N PHE A 858 -3.60 -8.65 -9.78
CA PHE A 858 -3.64 -9.99 -9.21
C PHE A 858 -3.31 -10.98 -10.32
N ALA A 859 -2.22 -11.72 -10.19
CA ALA A 859 -1.82 -12.74 -11.17
C ALA A 859 -2.59 -14.05 -10.93
N VAL A 860 -3.82 -14.14 -11.44
CA VAL A 860 -4.80 -15.15 -11.00
C VAL A 860 -4.63 -16.53 -11.64
N ALA A 861 -4.07 -16.64 -12.85
CA ALA A 861 -3.84 -17.94 -13.49
C ALA A 861 -2.76 -17.91 -14.58
N ILE A 862 -2.08 -19.05 -14.77
CA ILE A 862 -1.27 -19.38 -15.95
C ILE A 862 -1.52 -20.85 -16.32
N GLU A 863 -1.88 -21.13 -17.58
CA GLU A 863 -2.16 -22.47 -18.08
C GLU A 863 -1.75 -22.70 -19.54
N PRO A 864 -1.44 -23.94 -19.94
CA PRO A 864 -1.24 -24.31 -21.34
C PRO A 864 -2.55 -24.31 -22.14
N GLY A 865 -2.41 -24.15 -23.46
CA GLY A 865 -3.52 -24.12 -24.41
C GLY A 865 -4.00 -22.71 -24.73
N LYS A 866 -5.27 -22.60 -25.18
CA LYS A 866 -5.97 -21.33 -25.42
C LYS A 866 -6.85 -20.97 -24.22
N TRP A 867 -7.10 -19.68 -23.98
CA TRP A 867 -8.05 -19.24 -22.96
C TRP A 867 -9.50 -19.33 -23.46
N SER A 868 -10.42 -19.55 -22.53
CA SER A 868 -11.86 -19.44 -22.75
C SER A 868 -12.57 -19.03 -21.44
N PRO A 869 -13.79 -18.46 -21.46
CA PRO A 869 -14.48 -17.97 -20.27
C PRO A 869 -14.64 -19.02 -19.15
N GLU A 870 -14.74 -20.30 -19.51
CA GLU A 870 -14.90 -21.43 -18.57
C GLU A 870 -13.62 -21.70 -17.77
N LYS A 871 -12.47 -21.16 -18.17
CA LYS A 871 -11.20 -21.23 -17.44
C LYS A 871 -11.20 -20.41 -16.15
N ARG A 872 -12.12 -19.46 -15.97
CA ARG A 872 -12.22 -18.64 -14.74
C ARG A 872 -12.44 -19.48 -13.48
N LYS A 873 -13.02 -20.68 -13.61
CA LYS A 873 -13.16 -21.65 -12.49
C LYS A 873 -11.82 -22.16 -11.92
N ASN A 874 -10.72 -21.98 -12.66
CA ASN A 874 -9.37 -22.37 -12.25
C ASN A 874 -8.56 -21.19 -11.68
N TYR A 875 -9.14 -19.98 -11.62
CA TYR A 875 -8.44 -18.79 -11.14
C TYR A 875 -8.21 -18.85 -9.63
N ASN A 876 -7.05 -18.37 -9.21
CA ASN A 876 -6.83 -18.02 -7.82
C ASN A 876 -7.57 -16.71 -7.50
N LEU A 877 -8.75 -16.83 -6.89
CA LEU A 877 -9.61 -15.70 -6.50
C LEU A 877 -9.51 -15.35 -5.00
N LEU A 878 -8.54 -15.93 -4.27
CA LEU A 878 -8.33 -15.70 -2.84
C LEU A 878 -6.97 -15.05 -2.52
N ASP A 879 -5.86 -15.66 -2.96
CA ASP A 879 -4.50 -15.31 -2.52
C ASP A 879 -3.49 -15.16 -3.67
N ALA A 880 -3.95 -14.70 -4.83
CA ALA A 880 -3.08 -14.35 -5.95
C ALA A 880 -2.19 -13.17 -5.57
N VAL A 881 -0.88 -13.30 -5.78
CA VAL A 881 0.08 -12.25 -5.44
C VAL A 881 -0.15 -11.02 -6.33
N SER A 882 -0.30 -9.85 -5.71
CA SER A 882 -0.41 -8.57 -6.43
C SER A 882 0.96 -8.14 -6.96
N ARG A 883 1.06 -7.87 -8.26
CA ARG A 883 2.31 -7.76 -9.03
C ARG A 883 2.20 -6.73 -10.15
N HIS A 884 3.29 -6.42 -10.84
CA HIS A 884 3.27 -5.55 -12.03
C HIS A 884 3.84 -6.21 -13.29
N THR A 885 4.53 -7.36 -13.16
CA THR A 885 5.12 -8.08 -14.29
C THR A 885 4.69 -9.57 -14.33
N ILE A 886 4.14 -10.02 -15.46
CA ILE A 886 3.59 -11.38 -15.66
C ILE A 886 4.24 -12.11 -16.85
N GLN A 887 4.60 -13.38 -16.66
CA GLN A 887 5.15 -14.25 -17.71
C GLN A 887 4.08 -15.08 -18.42
N VAL A 888 4.31 -15.42 -19.69
CA VAL A 888 3.44 -16.26 -20.51
C VAL A 888 4.27 -17.29 -21.27
N TYR A 889 4.15 -18.56 -20.88
CA TYR A 889 4.91 -19.66 -21.47
C TYR A 889 4.51 -19.95 -22.93
N PRO A 890 5.34 -20.68 -23.71
CA PRO A 890 4.97 -21.16 -25.03
C PRO A 890 3.64 -21.93 -25.07
N ASN A 891 2.83 -21.70 -26.11
CA ASN A 891 1.51 -22.32 -26.30
C ASN A 891 0.62 -22.28 -25.04
N SER A 892 0.61 -21.15 -24.35
CA SER A 892 -0.03 -20.95 -23.04
C SER A 892 -0.67 -19.58 -22.94
N TRP A 893 -1.49 -19.36 -21.91
CA TRP A 893 -2.04 -18.06 -21.55
C TRP A 893 -1.79 -17.72 -20.08
N ALA A 894 -1.85 -16.43 -19.76
CA ALA A 894 -1.87 -15.89 -18.41
C ALA A 894 -3.06 -14.94 -18.25
N ALA A 895 -3.68 -14.91 -17.06
CA ALA A 895 -4.76 -14.00 -16.72
C ALA A 895 -4.37 -13.14 -15.51
N VAL A 896 -4.65 -11.83 -15.60
CA VAL A 896 -4.47 -10.88 -14.50
C VAL A 896 -5.74 -10.04 -14.30
N MET A 897 -5.96 -9.55 -13.09
CA MET A 897 -7.14 -8.74 -12.74
C MET A 897 -6.72 -7.47 -12.00
N THR A 898 -7.31 -6.32 -12.30
CA THR A 898 -7.03 -5.04 -11.60
C THR A 898 -8.16 -4.02 -11.74
N THR A 899 -8.17 -2.99 -10.90
CA THR A 899 -9.07 -1.83 -11.04
C THR A 899 -8.32 -0.70 -11.74
N LEU A 900 -8.93 -0.07 -12.73
CA LEU A 900 -8.35 1.08 -13.43
C LEU A 900 -8.61 2.40 -12.66
N ASP A 901 -8.18 2.45 -11.40
CA ASP A 901 -8.43 3.53 -10.44
C ASP A 901 -7.38 4.67 -10.46
N ASN A 902 -6.29 4.51 -11.20
CA ASN A 902 -5.22 5.48 -11.38
C ASN A 902 -5.38 6.25 -12.70
N ALA A 903 -5.88 7.48 -12.66
CA ALA A 903 -6.16 8.23 -13.90
C ALA A 903 -4.88 8.68 -14.63
N GLY A 904 -4.94 8.71 -15.97
CA GLY A 904 -3.85 9.11 -16.85
C GLY A 904 -3.61 8.15 -18.02
N LEU A 905 -2.39 8.09 -18.53
CA LEU A 905 -1.99 7.25 -19.67
C LEU A 905 -0.85 6.32 -19.26
N TRP A 906 -1.02 5.02 -19.47
CA TRP A 906 -0.15 3.98 -18.88
C TRP A 906 0.32 2.96 -19.92
N ASN A 907 1.61 2.61 -19.94
CA ASN A 907 2.18 1.71 -20.93
C ASN A 907 2.00 0.24 -20.53
N LEU A 908 1.38 -0.55 -21.43
CA LEU A 908 1.37 -2.01 -21.38
C LEU A 908 2.33 -2.53 -22.46
N ARG A 909 3.44 -3.13 -22.04
CA ARG A 909 4.52 -3.55 -22.94
C ARG A 909 5.01 -4.96 -22.66
N SER A 910 5.66 -5.53 -23.66
CA SER A 910 6.62 -6.60 -23.42
C SER A 910 7.82 -6.07 -22.63
N GLU A 911 8.38 -6.90 -21.77
CA GLU A 911 9.71 -6.69 -21.18
C GLU A 911 10.81 -7.31 -22.07
N MET A 912 10.45 -8.02 -23.15
CA MET A 912 11.39 -8.45 -24.18
C MET A 912 11.73 -7.28 -25.12
N TRP A 913 12.85 -6.60 -24.88
CA TRP A 913 13.08 -5.26 -25.41
C TRP A 913 13.16 -5.16 -26.95
N GLU A 914 13.58 -6.23 -27.64
CA GLU A 914 13.48 -6.33 -29.12
C GLU A 914 12.03 -6.18 -29.60
N ARG A 915 11.08 -6.85 -28.93
CA ARG A 915 9.67 -6.83 -29.32
C ARG A 915 9.06 -5.46 -29.04
N THR A 916 9.40 -4.84 -27.93
CA THR A 916 8.95 -3.49 -27.51
C THR A 916 9.44 -2.40 -28.47
N TYR A 917 10.71 -2.45 -28.90
CA TYR A 917 11.27 -1.58 -29.93
C TYR A 917 10.61 -1.78 -31.31
N LEU A 918 10.21 -3.02 -31.62
CA LEU A 918 9.53 -3.39 -32.88
C LEU A 918 7.99 -3.32 -32.81
N GLY A 919 7.43 -2.73 -31.75
CA GLY A 919 6.01 -2.33 -31.67
C GLY A 919 5.09 -3.17 -30.77
N GLN A 920 5.61 -4.13 -29.98
CA GLN A 920 4.80 -4.94 -29.05
C GLN A 920 4.54 -4.19 -27.72
N GLN A 921 3.77 -3.11 -27.82
CA GLN A 921 3.30 -2.31 -26.68
C GLN A 921 2.00 -1.58 -27.06
N LEU A 922 1.28 -1.09 -26.06
CA LEU A 922 0.18 -0.14 -26.21
C LEU A 922 0.12 0.79 -25.00
N TYR A 923 -0.70 1.84 -25.10
CA TYR A 923 -1.01 2.70 -23.97
C TYR A 923 -2.49 2.58 -23.61
N VAL A 924 -2.79 2.41 -22.33
CA VAL A 924 -4.14 2.42 -21.78
C VAL A 924 -4.42 3.85 -21.30
N SER A 925 -5.39 4.52 -21.92
CA SER A 925 -5.87 5.83 -21.45
C SER A 925 -7.04 5.65 -20.50
N VAL A 926 -6.90 6.21 -19.30
CA VAL A 926 -7.82 6.09 -18.17
C VAL A 926 -8.20 7.51 -17.72
N LEU A 927 -9.10 8.14 -18.46
CA LEU A 927 -9.53 9.51 -18.20
C LEU A 927 -10.55 9.56 -17.05
N SER A 928 -10.31 10.40 -16.03
CA SER A 928 -11.35 10.74 -15.05
C SER A 928 -12.37 11.71 -15.69
N PRO A 929 -13.68 11.37 -15.72
CA PRO A 929 -14.72 12.27 -16.22
C PRO A 929 -14.82 13.59 -15.45
N ALA A 930 -14.27 13.66 -14.24
CA ALA A 930 -14.30 14.86 -13.40
C ALA A 930 -13.18 15.87 -13.73
N ARG A 931 -12.15 15.49 -14.50
CA ARG A 931 -10.92 16.29 -14.73
C ARG A 931 -10.41 16.99 -13.46
N SER A 932 -10.35 16.26 -12.35
CA SER A 932 -10.09 16.84 -11.02
C SER A 932 -8.71 16.51 -10.46
N LEU A 933 -8.15 17.47 -9.71
CA LEU A 933 -6.93 17.31 -8.92
C LEU A 933 -7.01 16.20 -7.87
N ARG A 934 -8.20 15.67 -7.55
CA ARG A 934 -8.34 14.46 -6.74
C ARG A 934 -7.86 13.20 -7.48
N ASP A 935 -8.12 13.10 -8.78
CA ASP A 935 -7.95 11.87 -9.56
C ASP A 935 -6.67 11.88 -10.42
N GLU A 936 -6.24 13.04 -10.94
CA GLU A 936 -4.98 13.19 -11.69
C GLU A 936 -4.31 14.54 -11.35
N TYR A 937 -2.97 14.62 -11.40
CA TYR A 937 -2.24 15.89 -11.25
C TYR A 937 -2.20 16.70 -12.56
N ASN A 938 -2.12 18.02 -12.42
CA ASN A 938 -1.88 18.94 -13.53
C ASN A 938 -0.51 18.73 -14.20
N LEU A 939 -0.41 19.16 -15.45
CA LEU A 939 0.85 19.24 -16.21
C LEU A 939 1.93 19.94 -15.37
N PRO A 940 3.09 19.30 -15.08
CA PRO A 940 4.15 19.92 -14.28
C PRO A 940 4.71 21.18 -14.96
N PRO A 941 5.02 22.26 -14.21
CA PRO A 941 5.67 23.45 -14.78
C PRO A 941 7.06 23.18 -15.40
N THR A 942 7.68 22.05 -15.04
CA THR A 942 8.94 21.55 -15.61
C THR A 942 8.75 20.67 -16.84
N GLN A 943 7.51 20.41 -17.27
CA GLN A 943 7.22 19.50 -18.37
C GLN A 943 7.66 20.10 -19.71
N GLN A 944 8.59 19.42 -20.38
CA GLN A 944 8.98 19.77 -21.74
C GLN A 944 7.82 19.47 -22.71
N LEU A 945 7.58 20.38 -23.64
CA LEU A 945 6.65 20.23 -24.76
C LEU A 945 7.44 19.95 -26.05
N CYS A 946 6.83 19.23 -26.98
CA CYS A 946 7.44 18.83 -28.25
C CYS A 946 6.37 18.46 -29.29
N GLY A 947 6.74 18.41 -30.57
CA GLY A 947 5.81 18.19 -31.67
C GLY A 947 4.72 19.27 -31.74
N ILE A 948 3.49 18.87 -32.09
CA ILE A 948 2.41 19.80 -32.44
C ILE A 948 1.89 20.64 -31.26
N VAL A 949 2.20 20.27 -30.02
CA VAL A 949 1.78 21.04 -28.82
C VAL A 949 2.76 22.12 -28.39
N ASN A 950 3.99 22.14 -28.94
CA ASN A 950 5.09 22.97 -28.43
C ASN A 950 4.79 24.48 -28.40
N ASN A 951 3.95 24.97 -29.32
CA ASN A 951 3.56 26.38 -29.43
C ASN A 951 2.07 26.62 -29.13
N LEU A 952 1.36 25.66 -28.53
CA LEU A 952 -0.05 25.81 -28.16
C LEU A 952 -0.19 26.47 -26.77
N PRO A 953 -1.25 27.26 -26.53
CA PRO A 953 -1.56 27.75 -25.20
C PRO A 953 -1.84 26.57 -24.26
N LEU A 954 -1.40 26.68 -23.00
CA LEU A 954 -1.65 25.64 -22.01
C LEU A 954 -3.17 25.45 -21.78
N PRO A 955 -3.67 24.21 -21.83
CA PRO A 955 -5.06 23.89 -21.50
C PRO A 955 -5.43 24.33 -20.09
N ALA A 956 -6.73 24.58 -19.87
CA ALA A 956 -7.25 24.86 -18.54
C ALA A 956 -6.90 23.71 -17.57
N PRO A 957 -6.29 24.01 -16.40
CA PRO A 957 -5.89 23.00 -15.43
C PRO A 957 -7.10 22.25 -14.85
N TYR A 958 -6.84 21.03 -14.41
CA TYR A 958 -7.71 20.27 -13.52
C TYR A 958 -7.95 21.00 -12.21
N THR A 959 -9.14 20.81 -11.63
CA THR A 959 -9.65 21.50 -10.43
C THR A 959 -9.84 20.59 -9.23
#